data_AF-S9S803-F1
#
_entry.id   AF-S9S803-F1
#
_cell.length_a   1.000
_cell.length_b   1.000
_cell.length_c   1.000
_cell.angle_alpha   90.00
_cell.angle_beta   90.00
_cell.angle_gamma   90.00
#
_symmetry.space_group_name_H-M   'P 1'
#
loop_
_entity.id
_entity.type
_entity.pdbx_description
1 polymer ?
#
loop_
_entity_poly.entity_id
_entity_poly.type
_entity_poly.pdbx_seq_one_letter_code
_entity_poly.pdbx_strand_id
1 'polypeptide(L)'
;MPGATAALIDLDPAMPVPARLQALLEEALSPPASTIAALRGGRRLERGWGPVPLPEPSDGAMPPLRPGGAVLITGGFGGIGLTLARRLAGTARAPLALLARRPLPPRDRWDAVLRREGGSPEAARIRALRDLESLGVPVLPLAADVANLEEMREAVTRAEAVLGPLSGVIHAAGAIDDAPMLSKSPLAVEEVLAPKIHGLQVLEELFPDGRLDWMLLCSSTSTATAPAGQADYVAANAYLSAWARSRAGGRTRVLALDWGVWHGVGMAAQALAARRGETPEPSPLDLPLLDAAGWDAEGHRIFTADWTARGRWVADEHRLRTGEAVIPGTALLEMLAEALSAQGEALPVAIRDVTFLRPARIPDAGTTRLRLTLRRRPDGYDALLETARPREGWEANAEAHLSLLPLPAPAPLDLDGIRARLDGRDTLLRPLPGGTLASPQEAHLAFGPRWRVLQEAALGEGEGLARLTLPPQGAEGMTLHPGLLDLATGWAMALIPGYEGADLWVPLSYGELRLHAPLPATLWSHVRLAAAQDGAARFDILLADGTGRVCLEMRGLTMRRLPEGLAFGPPVPAEGPMRPLSPAEERLARAIAQGIRPEEGGEAFLRALAGQAAEIALSPLPLPALIEEAGAAPAETRPQGFDAPPRRARCPPRRARRKRVWPRSGRTFWASPASAPRTASSTSAVIP
;
A
#
# COMPACT_ATOMS: atom_id res chain seq x y z
N MET A 1 -27.63 -2.69 -19.98
CA MET A 1 -27.48 -2.55 -21.44
C MET A 1 -28.36 -1.40 -21.89
N PRO A 2 -27.83 -0.33 -22.49
CA PRO A 2 -28.66 0.78 -22.96
C PRO A 2 -29.72 0.27 -23.96
N GLY A 3 -30.98 0.62 -23.75
CA GLY A 3 -32.10 0.22 -24.63
C GLY A 3 -32.70 -1.17 -24.37
N ALA A 4 -32.25 -1.89 -23.34
CA ALA A 4 -32.88 -3.14 -22.90
C ALA A 4 -33.49 -2.98 -21.51
N THR A 5 -34.66 -3.58 -21.31
CA THR A 5 -35.36 -3.64 -20.02
C THR A 5 -35.40 -5.08 -19.53
N ALA A 6 -35.18 -5.30 -18.24
CA ALA A 6 -35.23 -6.62 -17.64
C ALA A 6 -36.03 -6.58 -16.33
N ALA A 7 -37.01 -7.46 -16.19
CA ALA A 7 -37.83 -7.58 -14.98
C ALA A 7 -37.70 -8.98 -14.38
N LEU A 8 -37.74 -9.07 -13.05
CA LEU A 8 -37.83 -10.33 -12.31
C LEU A 8 -39.25 -10.47 -11.76
N ILE A 9 -39.95 -11.51 -12.19
CA ILE A 9 -41.35 -11.77 -11.85
C ILE A 9 -41.46 -13.05 -11.06
N ASP A 10 -41.79 -12.93 -9.79
CA ASP A 10 -41.99 -14.04 -8.87
C ASP A 10 -43.45 -14.52 -8.90
N LEU A 11 -43.68 -15.78 -9.27
CA LEU A 11 -45.02 -16.35 -9.45
C LEU A 11 -45.49 -17.11 -8.22
N ASP A 12 -46.80 -17.17 -8.02
CA ASP A 12 -47.40 -17.97 -6.95
C ASP A 12 -47.38 -19.46 -7.34
N PRO A 13 -46.67 -20.34 -6.61
CA PRO A 13 -46.65 -21.76 -6.93
C PRO A 13 -48.03 -22.43 -6.78
N ALA A 14 -48.94 -21.87 -5.98
CA ALA A 14 -50.30 -22.37 -5.82
C ALA A 14 -51.21 -22.01 -7.01
N MET A 15 -50.78 -21.10 -7.89
CA MET A 15 -51.57 -20.67 -9.04
C MET A 15 -51.59 -21.75 -10.15
N PRO A 16 -52.77 -22.09 -10.72
CA PRO A 16 -52.86 -23.01 -11.85
C PRO A 16 -52.01 -22.54 -13.04
N VAL A 17 -51.41 -23.48 -13.78
CA VAL A 17 -50.53 -23.18 -14.94
C VAL A 17 -51.17 -22.21 -15.94
N PRO A 18 -52.46 -22.37 -16.35
CA PRO A 18 -53.08 -21.44 -17.31
C PRO A 18 -53.13 -20.00 -16.78
N ALA A 19 -53.42 -19.82 -15.49
CA ALA A 19 -53.46 -18.50 -14.87
C ALA A 19 -52.06 -17.87 -14.75
N ARG A 20 -51.02 -18.68 -14.47
CA ARG A 20 -49.62 -18.22 -14.48
C ARG A 20 -49.20 -17.75 -15.87
N LEU A 21 -49.54 -18.49 -16.91
CA LEU A 21 -49.22 -18.12 -18.29
C LEU A 21 -49.90 -16.81 -18.69
N GLN A 22 -51.19 -16.67 -18.38
CA GLN A 22 -51.95 -15.44 -18.65
C GLN A 22 -51.30 -14.24 -17.97
N ALA A 23 -50.95 -14.35 -16.69
CA ALA A 23 -50.35 -13.26 -15.94
C ALA A 23 -48.93 -12.89 -16.45
N LEU A 24 -48.14 -13.88 -16.89
CA LEU A 24 -46.85 -13.63 -17.54
C LEU A 24 -47.01 -12.91 -18.90
N LEU A 25 -48.02 -13.27 -19.69
CA LEU A 25 -48.30 -12.62 -20.96
C LEU A 25 -48.74 -11.16 -20.74
N GLU A 26 -49.58 -10.90 -19.74
CA GLU A 26 -49.98 -9.55 -19.35
C GLU A 26 -48.78 -8.70 -18.94
N GLU A 27 -47.88 -9.23 -18.12
CA GLU A 27 -46.64 -8.54 -17.74
C GLU A 27 -45.74 -8.28 -18.96
N ALA A 28 -45.56 -9.27 -19.83
CA ALA A 28 -44.71 -9.15 -21.02
C ALA A 28 -45.24 -8.13 -22.05
N LEU A 29 -46.56 -7.90 -22.08
CA LEU A 29 -47.22 -6.92 -22.94
C LEU A 29 -47.37 -5.54 -22.28
N SER A 30 -47.06 -5.41 -20.99
CA SER A 30 -47.12 -4.15 -20.27
C SER A 30 -45.99 -3.19 -20.68
N PRO A 31 -46.10 -1.87 -20.40
CA PRO A 31 -45.00 -0.94 -20.62
C PRO A 31 -43.73 -1.44 -19.91
N PRO A 32 -42.61 -1.63 -20.65
CA PRO A 32 -41.43 -2.27 -20.09
C PRO A 32 -40.82 -1.39 -18.98
N ALA A 33 -40.60 -1.99 -17.81
CA ALA A 33 -39.88 -1.36 -16.70
C ALA A 33 -38.93 -2.36 -16.03
N SER A 34 -37.74 -1.90 -15.65
CA SER A 34 -36.76 -2.73 -14.94
C SER A 34 -37.17 -2.83 -13.48
N THR A 35 -37.96 -3.85 -13.15
CA THR A 35 -38.62 -3.99 -11.84
C THR A 35 -38.47 -5.40 -11.27
N ILE A 36 -38.68 -5.50 -9.96
CA ILE A 36 -38.83 -6.78 -9.25
C ILE A 36 -40.26 -6.80 -8.72
N ALA A 37 -41.06 -7.74 -9.21
CA ALA A 37 -42.46 -7.84 -8.85
C ALA A 37 -42.86 -9.28 -8.50
N ALA A 38 -43.86 -9.42 -7.63
CA ALA A 38 -44.50 -10.67 -7.29
C ALA A 38 -45.96 -10.66 -7.73
N LEU A 39 -46.41 -11.73 -8.37
CA LEU A 39 -47.82 -11.92 -8.73
C LEU A 39 -48.48 -12.81 -7.68
N ARG A 40 -49.34 -12.22 -6.84
CA ARG A 40 -49.99 -12.90 -5.70
C ARG A 40 -51.45 -12.51 -5.59
N GLY A 41 -52.34 -13.50 -5.44
CA GLY A 41 -53.78 -13.24 -5.24
C GLY A 41 -54.42 -12.33 -6.31
N GLY A 42 -53.99 -12.45 -7.57
CA GLY A 42 -54.46 -11.61 -8.67
C GLY A 42 -53.94 -10.16 -8.67
N ARG A 43 -52.92 -9.85 -7.85
CA ARG A 43 -52.29 -8.52 -7.78
C ARG A 43 -50.82 -8.60 -8.21
N ARG A 44 -50.36 -7.54 -8.87
CA ARG A 44 -48.94 -7.26 -9.11
C ARG A 44 -48.40 -6.42 -7.96
N LEU A 45 -47.47 -6.97 -7.20
CA LEU A 45 -46.83 -6.32 -6.07
C LEU A 45 -45.39 -5.99 -6.45
N GLU A 46 -45.01 -4.72 -6.45
CA GLU A 46 -43.64 -4.29 -6.76
C GLU A 46 -42.81 -4.15 -5.48
N ARG A 47 -41.53 -4.53 -5.53
CA ARG A 47 -40.61 -4.42 -4.38
C ARG A 47 -40.28 -2.95 -4.11
N GLY A 48 -40.47 -2.52 -2.86
CA GLY A 48 -40.11 -1.18 -2.38
C GLY A 48 -39.37 -1.20 -1.05
N TRP A 49 -38.81 -0.04 -0.68
CA TRP A 49 -38.09 0.19 0.57
C TRP A 49 -38.78 1.30 1.38
N GLY A 50 -38.90 1.12 2.70
CA GLY A 50 -39.48 2.13 3.60
C GLY A 50 -38.75 2.22 4.94
N PRO A 51 -38.72 3.40 5.59
CA PRO A 51 -38.00 3.63 6.85
C PRO A 51 -38.61 2.84 8.02
N VAL A 52 -37.76 2.33 8.91
CA VAL A 52 -38.13 1.64 10.15
C VAL A 52 -37.14 2.02 11.26
N PRO A 53 -37.64 2.32 12.46
CA PRO A 53 -36.78 2.56 13.62
C PRO A 53 -36.12 1.26 14.07
N LEU A 54 -34.81 1.32 14.36
CA LEU A 54 -34.15 0.24 15.08
C LEU A 54 -34.47 0.35 16.59
N PRO A 55 -34.59 -0.77 17.31
CA PRO A 55 -34.76 -0.76 18.76
C PRO A 55 -33.70 0.11 19.46
N GLU A 56 -34.09 0.81 20.52
CA GLU A 56 -33.16 1.58 21.35
C GLU A 56 -32.47 0.67 22.39
N PRO A 57 -31.21 0.93 22.77
CA PRO A 57 -30.47 0.08 23.70
C PRO A 57 -31.10 -0.07 25.10
N SER A 58 -31.96 0.87 25.51
CA SER A 58 -32.58 0.93 26.84
C SER A 58 -33.76 -0.01 27.06
N ASP A 59 -34.29 -0.67 26.03
CA ASP A 59 -35.50 -1.50 26.13
C ASP A 59 -35.26 -2.91 26.71
N GLY A 60 -34.16 -3.14 27.43
CA GLY A 60 -33.81 -4.43 28.04
C GLY A 60 -33.46 -5.55 27.04
N ALA A 61 -33.61 -5.27 25.74
CA ALA A 61 -33.24 -6.13 24.62
C ALA A 61 -31.81 -5.83 24.18
N MET A 62 -30.83 -6.15 25.02
CA MET A 62 -29.52 -6.47 24.42
C MET A 62 -29.76 -7.62 23.43
N PRO A 63 -29.11 -7.64 22.26
CA PRO A 63 -29.16 -8.80 21.36
C PRO A 63 -28.83 -10.09 22.15
N PRO A 64 -29.13 -11.29 21.63
CA PRO A 64 -28.85 -12.56 22.31
C PRO A 64 -27.33 -12.86 22.35
N LEU A 65 -26.52 -11.89 22.78
CA LEU A 65 -25.12 -12.00 23.09
C LEU A 65 -25.04 -12.58 24.51
N ARG A 66 -24.92 -13.91 24.58
CA ARG A 66 -24.61 -14.57 25.83
C ARG A 66 -23.25 -14.04 26.33
N PRO A 67 -23.13 -13.58 27.59
CA PRO A 67 -21.83 -13.23 28.14
C PRO A 67 -20.84 -14.40 27.97
N GLY A 68 -19.71 -14.15 27.31
CA GLY A 68 -18.71 -15.18 27.01
C GLY A 68 -19.03 -16.11 25.82
N GLY A 69 -20.14 -15.89 25.09
CA GLY A 69 -20.45 -16.62 23.87
C GLY A 69 -19.46 -16.30 22.75
N ALA A 70 -18.78 -17.32 22.23
CA ALA A 70 -17.77 -17.15 21.19
C ALA A 70 -18.40 -16.84 19.82
N VAL A 71 -17.77 -15.94 19.06
CA VAL A 71 -18.24 -15.51 17.74
C VAL A 71 -17.20 -15.80 16.67
N LEU A 72 -17.62 -16.52 15.63
CA LEU A 72 -16.82 -16.73 14.42
C LEU A 72 -17.09 -15.62 13.40
N ILE A 73 -16.03 -15.00 12.88
CA ILE A 73 -16.11 -13.92 11.90
C ILE A 73 -15.36 -14.35 10.63
N THR A 74 -16.09 -14.68 9.57
CA THR A 74 -15.49 -14.91 8.24
C THR A 74 -15.12 -13.59 7.60
N GLY A 75 -13.98 -13.52 6.91
CA GLY A 75 -13.44 -12.24 6.49
C GLY A 75 -13.07 -11.35 7.69
N GLY A 76 -12.66 -11.96 8.81
CA GLY A 76 -12.53 -11.29 10.11
C GLY A 76 -11.47 -10.19 10.19
N PHE A 77 -10.58 -10.11 9.19
CA PHE A 77 -9.60 -9.05 9.06
C PHE A 77 -9.99 -7.95 8.05
N GLY A 78 -11.17 -8.06 7.42
CA GLY A 78 -11.72 -7.00 6.58
C GLY A 78 -12.23 -5.83 7.41
N GLY A 79 -12.37 -4.65 6.80
CA GLY A 79 -12.76 -3.42 7.52
C GLY A 79 -14.06 -3.55 8.32
N ILE A 80 -15.12 -4.12 7.73
CA ILE A 80 -16.39 -4.36 8.42
C ILE A 80 -16.22 -5.43 9.50
N GLY A 81 -15.58 -6.56 9.18
CA GLY A 81 -15.34 -7.66 10.11
C GLY A 81 -14.61 -7.21 11.39
N LEU A 82 -13.52 -6.43 11.24
CA LEU A 82 -12.76 -5.87 12.36
C LEU A 82 -13.55 -4.83 13.16
N THR A 83 -14.35 -4.01 12.50
CA THR A 83 -15.21 -3.03 13.17
C THR A 83 -16.22 -3.72 14.08
N LEU A 84 -16.91 -4.74 13.57
CA LEU A 84 -17.87 -5.52 14.34
C LEU A 84 -17.18 -6.35 15.43
N ALA A 85 -16.01 -6.92 15.14
CA ALA A 85 -15.17 -7.61 16.12
C ALA A 85 -14.82 -6.70 17.31
N ARG A 86 -14.35 -5.48 17.04
CA ARG A 86 -14.01 -4.49 18.06
C ARG A 86 -15.23 -4.11 18.90
N ARG A 87 -16.40 -3.94 18.26
CA ARG A 87 -17.65 -3.65 18.97
C ARG A 87 -18.05 -4.79 19.91
N LEU A 88 -18.00 -6.04 19.45
CA LEU A 88 -18.33 -7.22 20.25
C LEU A 88 -17.34 -7.44 21.40
N ALA A 89 -16.04 -7.25 21.15
CA ALA A 89 -15.00 -7.31 22.18
C ALA A 89 -15.22 -6.25 23.28
N GLY A 90 -15.53 -5.01 22.90
CA GLY A 90 -15.71 -3.91 23.83
C GLY A 90 -17.02 -3.95 24.62
N THR A 91 -18.12 -4.38 24.01
CA THR A 91 -19.47 -4.33 24.63
C THR A 91 -19.85 -5.63 25.33
N ALA A 92 -19.74 -6.76 24.64
CA ALA A 92 -20.18 -8.06 25.13
C ALA A 92 -19.04 -8.91 25.71
N ARG A 93 -17.79 -8.43 25.62
CA ARG A 93 -16.57 -9.18 25.96
C ARG A 93 -16.53 -10.57 25.31
N ALA A 94 -17.06 -10.67 24.09
CA ALA A 94 -17.17 -11.94 23.38
C ALA A 94 -15.78 -12.46 22.96
N PRO A 95 -15.46 -13.75 23.18
CA PRO A 95 -14.32 -14.39 22.54
C PRO A 95 -14.49 -14.40 21.02
N LEU A 96 -13.42 -14.15 20.28
CA LEU A 96 -13.49 -13.93 18.82
C LEU A 96 -12.64 -14.95 18.07
N ALA A 97 -13.23 -15.64 17.10
CA ALA A 97 -12.52 -16.40 16.08
C ALA A 97 -12.49 -15.60 14.76
N LEU A 98 -11.33 -15.11 14.34
CA LEU A 98 -11.17 -14.32 13.12
C LEU A 98 -10.63 -15.18 11.99
N LEU A 99 -11.45 -15.41 10.96
CA LEU A 99 -11.12 -16.29 9.86
C LEU A 99 -10.72 -15.51 8.60
N ALA A 100 -9.61 -15.93 8.00
CA ALA A 100 -9.17 -15.46 6.69
C ALA A 100 -8.48 -16.60 5.92
N ARG A 101 -8.37 -16.46 4.59
CA ARG A 101 -7.82 -17.51 3.72
C ARG A 101 -6.38 -17.91 4.04
N ARG A 102 -5.53 -16.93 4.36
CA ARG A 102 -4.08 -17.16 4.60
C ARG A 102 -3.78 -17.24 6.10
N PRO A 103 -2.92 -18.18 6.56
CA PRO A 103 -2.46 -18.19 7.95
C PRO A 103 -1.65 -16.93 8.28
N LEU A 104 -1.61 -16.60 9.57
CA LEU A 104 -0.63 -15.66 10.12
C LEU A 104 0.66 -16.42 10.45
N PRO A 105 1.82 -15.74 10.46
CA PRO A 105 3.07 -16.38 10.84
C PRO A 105 3.05 -16.66 12.35
N PRO A 106 3.91 -17.55 12.85
CA PRO A 106 4.12 -17.76 14.27
C PRO A 106 4.36 -16.44 15.04
N ARG A 107 3.82 -16.33 16.27
CA ARG A 107 3.81 -15.09 17.06
C ARG A 107 5.20 -14.51 17.32
N ASP A 108 6.19 -15.37 17.51
CA ASP A 108 7.61 -15.02 17.68
C ASP A 108 8.20 -14.27 16.48
N ARG A 109 7.58 -14.36 15.30
CA ARG A 109 8.01 -13.66 14.09
C ARG A 109 7.29 -12.33 13.84
N TRP A 110 6.27 -11.98 14.62
CA TRP A 110 5.42 -10.83 14.32
C TRP A 110 6.19 -9.51 14.32
N ASP A 111 7.07 -9.29 15.31
CA ASP A 111 7.84 -8.05 15.36
C ASP A 111 8.81 -7.91 14.18
N ALA A 112 9.35 -9.03 13.69
CA ALA A 112 10.17 -9.04 12.48
C ALA A 112 9.34 -8.68 11.24
N VAL A 113 8.14 -9.23 11.09
CA VAL A 113 7.21 -8.89 9.98
C VAL A 113 6.80 -7.42 10.05
N LEU A 114 6.43 -6.91 11.23
CA LEU A 114 6.04 -5.51 11.40
C LEU A 114 7.17 -4.52 11.08
N ARG A 115 8.42 -4.89 11.36
CA ARG A 115 9.60 -4.09 10.97
C ARG A 115 9.88 -4.18 9.48
N ARG A 116 10.03 -5.40 8.95
CA ARG A 116 10.53 -5.66 7.59
C ARG A 116 9.49 -5.45 6.49
N GLU A 117 8.22 -5.69 6.81
CA GLU A 117 7.08 -5.77 5.87
C GLU A 117 5.84 -5.10 6.48
N GLY A 118 6.03 -4.08 7.31
CA GLY A 118 4.97 -3.36 8.03
C GLY A 118 3.85 -2.77 7.17
N GLY A 119 4.07 -2.52 5.89
CA GLY A 119 3.06 -2.06 4.94
C GLY A 119 2.21 -3.20 4.35
N SER A 120 2.61 -4.45 4.57
CA SER A 120 1.95 -5.61 3.97
C SER A 120 0.55 -5.87 4.56
N PRO A 121 -0.35 -6.52 3.80
CA PRO A 121 -1.62 -7.01 4.32
C PRO A 121 -1.45 -7.94 5.53
N GLU A 122 -0.34 -8.66 5.63
CA GLU A 122 -0.04 -9.54 6.76
C GLU A 122 0.30 -8.76 8.03
N ALA A 123 1.13 -7.72 7.92
CA ALA A 123 1.41 -6.79 9.01
C ALA A 123 0.13 -6.06 9.50
N ALA A 124 -0.75 -5.65 8.58
CA ALA A 124 -2.04 -5.05 8.96
C ALA A 124 -2.90 -6.00 9.81
N ARG A 125 -2.94 -7.28 9.45
CA ARG A 125 -3.65 -8.32 10.21
C ARG A 125 -3.03 -8.55 11.59
N ILE A 126 -1.71 -8.54 11.70
CA ILE A 126 -0.98 -8.65 12.98
C ILE A 126 -1.34 -7.48 13.91
N ARG A 127 -1.34 -6.25 13.41
CA ARG A 127 -1.74 -5.07 14.21
C ARG A 127 -3.18 -5.17 14.68
N ALA A 128 -4.10 -5.51 13.77
CA ALA A 128 -5.51 -5.67 14.09
C ALA A 128 -5.75 -6.73 15.18
N LEU A 129 -5.00 -7.83 15.17
CA LEU A 129 -5.10 -8.85 16.22
C LEU A 129 -4.59 -8.31 17.56
N ARG A 130 -3.41 -7.66 17.60
CA ARG A 130 -2.87 -7.04 18.83
C ARG A 130 -3.83 -6.03 19.42
N ASP A 131 -4.47 -5.22 18.57
CA ASP A 131 -5.46 -4.24 19.01
C ASP A 131 -6.68 -4.90 19.67
N LEU A 132 -7.20 -5.99 19.11
CA LEU A 132 -8.34 -6.70 19.68
C LEU A 132 -7.96 -7.43 20.97
N GLU A 133 -6.76 -8.02 21.04
CA GLU A 133 -6.21 -8.63 22.25
C GLU A 133 -6.03 -7.61 23.37
N SER A 134 -5.69 -6.35 23.04
CA SER A 134 -5.55 -5.28 24.03
C SER A 134 -6.86 -4.95 24.76
N LEU A 135 -8.02 -5.34 24.21
CA LEU A 135 -9.34 -5.20 24.85
C LEU A 135 -9.60 -6.28 25.92
N GLY A 136 -8.68 -7.23 26.10
CA GLY A 136 -8.72 -8.24 27.16
C GLY A 136 -9.68 -9.41 26.89
N VAL A 137 -10.10 -9.62 25.64
CA VAL A 137 -10.88 -10.79 25.22
C VAL A 137 -9.99 -11.81 24.50
N PRO A 138 -10.29 -13.12 24.56
CA PRO A 138 -9.60 -14.12 23.77
C PRO A 138 -9.86 -13.89 22.27
N VAL A 139 -8.79 -13.81 21.47
CA VAL A 139 -8.87 -13.68 20.01
C VAL A 139 -8.06 -14.79 19.34
N LEU A 140 -8.72 -15.59 18.52
CA LEU A 140 -8.12 -16.71 17.80
C LEU A 140 -8.10 -16.44 16.28
N PRO A 141 -6.93 -16.23 15.67
CA PRO A 141 -6.82 -16.19 14.22
C PRO A 141 -6.93 -17.62 13.64
N LEU A 142 -7.78 -17.79 12.64
CA LEU A 142 -8.01 -19.04 11.90
C LEU A 142 -7.71 -18.86 10.42
N ALA A 143 -7.23 -19.93 9.78
CA ALA A 143 -6.93 -20.00 8.36
C ALA A 143 -7.86 -21.03 7.70
N ALA A 144 -8.71 -20.58 6.79
CA ALA A 144 -9.55 -21.44 5.96
C ALA A 144 -10.16 -20.62 4.80
N ASP A 145 -10.42 -21.27 3.68
CA ASP A 145 -11.39 -20.79 2.70
C ASP A 145 -12.82 -21.10 3.17
N VAL A 146 -13.67 -20.07 3.20
CA VAL A 146 -15.07 -20.22 3.64
C VAL A 146 -15.88 -21.13 2.72
N ALA A 147 -15.49 -21.22 1.44
CA ALA A 147 -16.13 -22.12 0.47
C ALA A 147 -15.60 -23.56 0.54
N ASN A 148 -14.59 -23.85 1.38
CA ASN A 148 -14.07 -25.19 1.59
C ASN A 148 -14.63 -25.79 2.90
N LEU A 149 -15.45 -26.82 2.77
CA LEU A 149 -16.11 -27.49 3.89
C LEU A 149 -15.13 -28.15 4.87
N GLU A 150 -14.07 -28.80 4.39
CA GLU A 150 -13.11 -29.49 5.24
C GLU A 150 -12.29 -28.49 6.07
N GLU A 151 -11.73 -27.47 5.42
CA GLU A 151 -10.99 -26.40 6.10
C GLU A 151 -11.86 -25.67 7.13
N MET A 152 -13.12 -25.38 6.78
CA MET A 152 -14.06 -24.75 7.72
C MET A 152 -14.43 -25.67 8.89
N ARG A 153 -14.58 -26.98 8.66
CA ARG A 153 -14.85 -27.94 9.74
C ARG A 153 -13.69 -28.01 10.73
N GLU A 154 -12.45 -28.01 10.24
CA GLU A 154 -11.25 -27.94 11.09
C GLU A 154 -11.17 -26.61 11.85
N ALA A 155 -11.42 -25.49 11.17
CA ALA A 155 -11.41 -24.16 11.79
C ALA A 155 -12.46 -24.03 12.90
N VAL A 156 -13.68 -24.51 12.68
CA VAL A 156 -14.75 -24.52 13.69
C VAL A 156 -14.38 -25.41 14.87
N THR A 157 -13.90 -26.64 14.61
CA THR A 157 -13.47 -27.56 15.67
C THR A 157 -12.39 -26.93 16.55
N ARG A 158 -11.41 -26.27 15.94
CA ARG A 158 -10.35 -25.55 16.65
C ARG A 158 -10.88 -24.34 17.42
N ALA A 159 -11.81 -23.58 16.84
CA ALA A 159 -12.45 -22.45 17.51
C ALA A 159 -13.15 -22.91 18.79
N GLU A 160 -13.94 -23.98 18.71
CA GLU A 160 -14.71 -24.48 19.84
C GLU A 160 -13.83 -25.11 20.94
N ALA A 161 -12.72 -25.75 20.55
CA ALA A 161 -11.76 -26.29 21.50
C ALA A 161 -11.05 -25.19 22.33
N VAL A 162 -10.83 -24.01 21.75
CA VAL A 162 -10.07 -22.91 22.39
C VAL A 162 -10.99 -21.89 23.05
N LEU A 163 -12.11 -21.54 22.42
CA LEU A 163 -12.99 -20.46 22.84
C LEU A 163 -14.29 -20.96 23.48
N GLY A 164 -14.58 -22.25 23.39
CA GLY A 164 -15.88 -22.83 23.76
C GLY A 164 -16.91 -22.75 22.62
N PRO A 165 -18.15 -23.24 22.84
CA PRO A 165 -19.17 -23.32 21.81
C PRO A 165 -19.45 -21.97 21.13
N LEU A 166 -19.57 -21.99 19.80
CA LEU A 166 -19.92 -20.79 19.05
C LEU A 166 -21.41 -20.45 19.25
N SER A 167 -21.69 -19.23 19.69
CA SER A 167 -23.06 -18.70 19.82
C SER A 167 -23.49 -17.88 18.60
N GLY A 168 -22.53 -17.28 17.89
CA GLY A 168 -22.80 -16.39 16.78
C GLY A 168 -21.81 -16.55 15.62
N VAL A 169 -22.29 -16.25 14.42
CA VAL A 169 -21.46 -16.15 13.22
C VAL A 169 -21.70 -14.80 12.56
N ILE A 170 -20.62 -14.09 12.21
CA ILE A 170 -20.63 -12.97 11.28
C ILE A 170 -20.00 -13.43 9.98
N HIS A 171 -20.79 -13.46 8.91
CA HIS A 171 -20.31 -13.78 7.59
C HIS A 171 -19.98 -12.48 6.84
N ALA A 172 -18.72 -12.03 6.95
CA ALA A 172 -18.19 -10.84 6.29
C ALA A 172 -17.19 -11.15 5.16
N ALA A 173 -16.97 -12.43 4.85
CA ALA A 173 -16.20 -12.82 3.69
C ALA A 173 -16.86 -12.34 2.39
N GLY A 174 -16.06 -11.79 1.49
CA GLY A 174 -16.53 -11.28 0.21
C GLY A 174 -15.38 -10.77 -0.64
N ALA A 175 -15.63 -10.69 -1.94
CA ALA A 175 -14.74 -10.10 -2.93
C ALA A 175 -15.55 -9.16 -3.83
N ILE A 176 -14.85 -8.23 -4.48
CA ILE A 176 -15.41 -7.31 -5.47
C ILE A 176 -14.43 -7.24 -6.64
N ASP A 177 -14.97 -7.25 -7.86
CA ASP A 177 -14.20 -7.14 -9.10
C ASP A 177 -15.01 -6.31 -10.10
N ASP A 178 -15.00 -4.99 -9.97
CA ASP A 178 -15.91 -4.14 -10.76
C ASP A 178 -15.51 -4.12 -12.25
N ALA A 179 -16.41 -4.60 -13.11
CA ALA A 179 -16.21 -4.61 -14.55
C ALA A 179 -17.54 -4.71 -15.30
N PRO A 180 -17.64 -4.12 -16.51
CA PRO A 180 -18.79 -4.35 -17.38
C PRO A 180 -19.12 -5.84 -17.54
N MET A 181 -20.39 -6.20 -17.50
CA MET A 181 -20.83 -7.61 -17.57
C MET A 181 -20.25 -8.36 -18.78
N LEU A 182 -20.06 -7.68 -19.92
CA LEU A 182 -19.50 -8.26 -21.14
C LEU A 182 -17.99 -8.56 -21.08
N SER A 183 -17.26 -7.96 -20.13
CA SER A 183 -15.82 -8.16 -19.98
C SER A 183 -15.45 -9.16 -18.89
N LYS A 184 -16.43 -9.73 -18.17
CA LYS A 184 -16.15 -10.68 -17.07
C LYS A 184 -16.01 -12.09 -17.61
N SER A 185 -15.00 -12.80 -17.11
CA SER A 185 -14.87 -14.24 -17.36
C SER A 185 -15.77 -15.01 -16.38
N PRO A 186 -16.19 -16.25 -16.71
CA PRO A 186 -16.90 -17.10 -15.76
C PRO A 186 -16.13 -17.32 -14.46
N LEU A 187 -14.80 -17.41 -14.53
CA LEU A 187 -13.94 -17.57 -13.35
C LEU A 187 -13.96 -16.33 -12.45
N ALA A 188 -13.85 -15.12 -13.02
CA ALA A 188 -13.91 -13.88 -12.24
C ALA A 188 -15.27 -13.71 -11.54
N VAL A 189 -16.35 -14.09 -12.22
CA VAL A 189 -17.70 -14.13 -11.61
C VAL A 189 -17.74 -15.14 -10.46
N GLU A 190 -17.22 -16.35 -10.68
CA GLU A 190 -17.18 -17.40 -9.65
C GLU A 190 -16.39 -16.97 -8.41
N GLU A 191 -15.26 -16.28 -8.57
CA GLU A 191 -14.46 -15.75 -7.45
C GLU A 191 -15.24 -14.75 -6.57
N VAL A 192 -16.17 -13.99 -7.17
CA VAL A 192 -17.05 -13.06 -6.44
C VAL A 192 -18.21 -13.79 -5.77
N LEU A 193 -18.78 -14.80 -6.43
CA LEU A 193 -19.91 -15.59 -5.92
C LEU A 193 -19.50 -16.53 -4.78
N ALA A 194 -18.37 -17.21 -4.92
CA ALA A 194 -17.91 -18.30 -4.06
C ALA A 194 -17.99 -17.99 -2.55
N PRO A 195 -17.43 -16.88 -2.02
CA PRO A 195 -17.46 -16.64 -0.58
C PRO A 195 -18.87 -16.45 -0.02
N LYS A 196 -19.82 -15.93 -0.81
CA LYS A 196 -21.18 -15.60 -0.35
C LYS A 196 -22.21 -16.67 -0.65
N ILE A 197 -22.06 -17.40 -1.76
CA ILE A 197 -22.97 -18.49 -2.12
C ILE A 197 -22.46 -19.80 -1.55
N HIS A 198 -21.32 -20.30 -2.06
CA HIS A 198 -20.74 -21.55 -1.60
C HIS A 198 -20.30 -21.47 -0.13
N GLY A 199 -19.73 -20.34 0.28
CA GLY A 199 -19.40 -20.11 1.69
C GLY A 199 -20.61 -20.13 2.62
N LEU A 200 -21.76 -19.62 2.20
CA LEU A 200 -22.99 -19.71 3.00
C LEU A 200 -23.53 -21.15 3.03
N GLN A 201 -23.45 -21.90 1.93
CA GLN A 201 -23.82 -23.31 1.90
C GLN A 201 -22.98 -24.15 2.87
N VAL A 202 -21.67 -23.89 2.93
CA VAL A 202 -20.77 -24.51 3.91
C VAL A 202 -21.17 -24.14 5.34
N LEU A 203 -21.47 -22.86 5.60
CA LEU A 203 -21.92 -22.42 6.93
C LEU A 203 -23.27 -23.04 7.32
N GLU A 204 -24.19 -23.24 6.38
CA GLU A 204 -25.47 -23.91 6.62
C GLU A 204 -25.27 -25.38 7.03
N GLU A 205 -24.34 -26.10 6.38
CA GLU A 205 -24.02 -27.48 6.74
C GLU A 205 -23.38 -27.58 8.13
N LEU A 206 -22.46 -26.67 8.45
CA LEU A 206 -21.76 -26.65 9.73
C LEU A 206 -22.63 -26.16 10.90
N PHE A 207 -23.59 -25.28 10.62
CA PHE A 207 -24.45 -24.64 11.61
C PHE A 207 -25.94 -24.82 11.27
N PRO A 208 -26.50 -26.05 11.43
CA PRO A 208 -27.91 -26.29 11.22
C PRO A 208 -28.80 -25.47 12.17
N ASP A 209 -30.08 -25.33 11.85
CA ASP A 209 -31.03 -24.51 12.62
C ASP A 209 -31.03 -24.85 14.12
N GLY A 210 -30.85 -23.84 14.97
CA GLY A 210 -30.77 -23.96 16.42
C GLY A 210 -29.36 -24.27 16.96
N ARG A 211 -28.35 -24.45 16.09
CA ARG A 211 -26.95 -24.64 16.53
C ARG A 211 -26.29 -23.35 17.02
N LEU A 212 -26.73 -22.21 16.50
CA LEU A 212 -26.30 -20.87 16.86
C LEU A 212 -27.49 -20.10 17.45
N ASP A 213 -27.20 -19.11 18.28
CA ASP A 213 -28.22 -18.15 18.71
C ASP A 213 -28.56 -17.21 17.54
N TRP A 214 -27.54 -16.79 16.80
CA TRP A 214 -27.69 -15.87 15.68
C TRP A 214 -26.63 -16.01 14.59
N MET A 215 -26.95 -15.53 13.40
CA MET A 215 -26.05 -15.43 12.27
C MET A 215 -26.30 -14.09 11.56
N LEU A 216 -25.25 -13.29 11.43
CA LEU A 216 -25.23 -12.07 10.63
C LEU A 216 -24.63 -12.35 9.26
N LEU A 217 -25.35 -11.99 8.19
CA LEU A 217 -24.85 -11.99 6.83
C LEU A 217 -24.57 -10.56 6.40
N CYS A 218 -23.31 -10.23 6.15
CA CYS A 218 -22.94 -8.90 5.64
C CYS A 218 -23.24 -8.84 4.14
N SER A 219 -24.39 -8.26 3.82
CA SER A 219 -24.84 -7.95 2.47
C SER A 219 -24.50 -6.49 2.12
N SER A 220 -25.13 -5.92 1.09
CA SER A 220 -24.80 -4.59 0.56
C SER A 220 -26.05 -3.90 0.01
N THR A 221 -26.16 -2.57 0.15
CA THR A 221 -27.22 -1.79 -0.51
C THR A 221 -27.15 -1.81 -2.04
N SER A 222 -26.08 -2.37 -2.62
CA SER A 222 -26.00 -2.67 -4.06
C SER A 222 -27.13 -3.59 -4.56
N THR A 223 -27.74 -4.41 -3.69
CA THR A 223 -28.95 -5.20 -3.99
C THR A 223 -30.17 -4.33 -4.33
N ALA A 224 -30.16 -3.07 -3.89
CA ALA A 224 -31.17 -2.06 -4.15
C ALA A 224 -30.75 -1.09 -5.26
N THR A 225 -29.52 -0.57 -5.20
CA THR A 225 -29.03 0.45 -6.16
C THR A 225 -28.56 -0.12 -7.49
N ALA A 226 -28.25 -1.43 -7.55
CA ALA A 226 -27.82 -2.15 -8.74
C ALA A 226 -26.78 -1.40 -9.60
N PRO A 227 -25.64 -0.98 -9.00
CA PRO A 227 -24.66 -0.14 -9.68
C PRO A 227 -24.06 -0.84 -10.91
N ALA A 228 -23.78 -0.05 -11.94
CA ALA A 228 -23.18 -0.56 -13.17
C ALA A 228 -21.80 -1.17 -12.90
N GLY A 229 -21.56 -2.36 -13.44
CA GLY A 229 -20.28 -3.08 -13.31
C GLY A 229 -20.22 -4.09 -12.16
N GLN A 230 -21.26 -4.17 -11.33
CA GLN A 230 -21.28 -5.01 -10.11
C GLN A 230 -22.28 -6.18 -10.19
N ALA A 231 -22.56 -6.73 -11.38
CA ALA A 231 -23.67 -7.67 -11.58
C ALA A 231 -23.57 -8.94 -10.70
N ASP A 232 -22.39 -9.54 -10.63
CA ASP A 232 -22.06 -10.69 -9.79
C ASP A 232 -22.02 -10.34 -8.30
N TYR A 233 -21.44 -9.20 -7.93
CA TYR A 233 -21.45 -8.72 -6.55
C TYR A 233 -22.90 -8.47 -6.05
N VAL A 234 -23.76 -7.89 -6.88
CA VAL A 234 -25.19 -7.72 -6.60
C VAL A 234 -25.88 -9.07 -6.45
N ALA A 235 -25.63 -10.02 -7.35
CA ALA A 235 -26.21 -11.36 -7.28
C ALA A 235 -25.80 -12.10 -6.00
N ALA A 236 -24.52 -12.05 -5.63
CA ALA A 236 -23.97 -12.68 -4.43
C ALA A 236 -24.61 -12.13 -3.14
N ASN A 237 -24.76 -10.81 -3.04
CA ASN A 237 -25.41 -10.18 -1.89
C ASN A 237 -26.92 -10.41 -1.87
N ALA A 238 -27.58 -10.38 -3.03
CA ALA A 238 -29.01 -10.67 -3.13
C ALA A 238 -29.34 -12.10 -2.69
N TYR A 239 -28.44 -13.06 -2.95
CA TYR A 239 -28.55 -14.43 -2.43
C TYR A 239 -28.53 -14.47 -0.90
N LEU A 240 -27.59 -13.77 -0.25
CA LEU A 240 -27.52 -13.68 1.22
C LEU A 240 -28.83 -13.13 1.81
N SER A 241 -29.33 -12.02 1.27
CA SER A 241 -30.57 -11.41 1.76
C SER A 241 -31.79 -12.31 1.53
N ALA A 242 -31.86 -13.00 0.38
CA ALA A 242 -32.92 -13.97 0.10
C ALA A 242 -32.88 -15.18 1.05
N TRP A 243 -31.69 -15.70 1.35
CA TRP A 243 -31.52 -16.80 2.29
C TRP A 243 -31.86 -16.37 3.73
N ALA A 244 -31.46 -15.18 4.17
CA ALA A 244 -31.86 -14.67 5.48
C ALA A 244 -33.39 -14.59 5.63
N ARG A 245 -34.09 -14.09 4.59
CA ARG A 245 -35.56 -14.07 4.57
C ARG A 245 -36.18 -15.47 4.60
N SER A 246 -35.60 -16.47 3.93
CA SER A 246 -36.13 -17.84 3.94
C SER A 246 -35.99 -18.52 5.31
N ARG A 247 -35.08 -18.03 6.15
CA ARG A 247 -34.84 -18.51 7.53
C ARG A 247 -35.62 -17.73 8.60
N ALA A 248 -36.46 -16.76 8.19
CA ALA A 248 -37.30 -16.00 9.12
C ALA A 248 -38.20 -16.93 9.95
N GLY A 249 -38.20 -16.74 11.28
CA GLY A 249 -38.94 -17.58 12.22
C GLY A 249 -38.26 -18.91 12.59
N GLY A 250 -37.04 -19.18 12.12
CA GLY A 250 -36.23 -20.33 12.55
C GLY A 250 -35.72 -20.21 13.99
N ARG A 251 -35.10 -21.29 14.51
CA ARG A 251 -34.49 -21.30 15.85
C ARG A 251 -33.21 -20.49 15.92
N THR A 252 -32.40 -20.52 14.85
CA THR A 252 -31.26 -19.60 14.70
C THR A 252 -31.76 -18.26 14.18
N ARG A 253 -31.42 -17.16 14.87
CA ARG A 253 -31.75 -15.81 14.41
C ARG A 253 -30.85 -15.40 13.24
N VAL A 254 -31.37 -15.42 12.02
CA VAL A 254 -30.61 -14.97 10.83
C VAL A 254 -30.99 -13.53 10.48
N LEU A 255 -29.98 -12.68 10.28
CA LEU A 255 -30.13 -11.29 9.84
C LEU A 255 -29.17 -11.01 8.67
N ALA A 256 -29.70 -10.53 7.55
CA ALA A 256 -28.90 -9.88 6.51
C ALA A 256 -28.86 -8.37 6.76
N LEU A 257 -27.67 -7.80 6.81
CA LEU A 257 -27.47 -6.35 6.82
C LEU A 257 -26.95 -5.90 5.46
N ASP A 258 -27.79 -5.18 4.74
CA ASP A 258 -27.45 -4.56 3.47
C ASP A 258 -26.70 -3.25 3.78
N TRP A 259 -25.37 -3.35 3.89
CA TRP A 259 -24.52 -2.23 4.27
C TRP A 259 -24.39 -1.18 3.15
N GLY A 260 -24.59 0.08 3.51
CA GLY A 260 -24.24 1.23 2.69
C GLY A 260 -22.72 1.45 2.61
N VAL A 261 -22.34 2.57 2.00
CA VAL A 261 -20.93 2.96 1.90
C VAL A 261 -20.39 3.29 3.30
N TRP A 262 -19.20 2.79 3.62
CA TRP A 262 -18.51 3.05 4.88
C TRP A 262 -17.48 4.18 4.74
N HIS A 263 -17.30 4.94 5.82
CA HIS A 263 -16.25 5.95 5.94
C HIS A 263 -14.94 5.31 6.43
N GLY A 264 -13.86 5.47 5.67
CA GLY A 264 -12.49 5.09 6.08
C GLY A 264 -12.21 3.59 6.22
N VAL A 265 -13.22 2.71 6.11
CA VAL A 265 -13.07 1.25 6.23
C VAL A 265 -13.76 0.50 5.09
N GLY A 266 -13.33 -0.74 4.85
CA GLY A 266 -13.93 -1.63 3.85
C GLY A 266 -13.43 -1.39 2.42
N MET A 267 -14.01 -2.12 1.47
CA MET A 267 -13.51 -2.20 0.09
C MET A 267 -13.56 -0.84 -0.65
N ALA A 268 -14.59 -0.02 -0.40
CA ALA A 268 -14.73 1.28 -1.04
C ALA A 268 -13.64 2.28 -0.60
N ALA A 269 -13.31 2.32 0.69
CA ALA A 269 -12.23 3.16 1.21
C ALA A 269 -10.85 2.71 0.67
N GLN A 270 -10.61 1.40 0.61
CA GLN A 270 -9.36 0.84 0.05
C GLN A 270 -9.19 1.16 -1.44
N ALA A 271 -10.25 1.05 -2.24
CA ALA A 271 -10.21 1.38 -3.66
C ALA A 271 -9.91 2.87 -3.89
N LEU A 272 -10.46 3.77 -3.07
CA LEU A 272 -10.20 5.20 -3.16
C LEU A 272 -8.78 5.57 -2.67
N ALA A 273 -8.32 4.98 -1.56
CA ALA A 273 -6.97 5.20 -1.03
C ALA A 273 -5.90 4.73 -2.03
N ALA A 274 -6.07 3.53 -2.61
CA ALA A 274 -5.20 3.02 -3.67
C ALA A 274 -5.19 3.93 -4.91
N ARG A 275 -6.35 4.51 -5.27
CA ARG A 275 -6.44 5.47 -6.39
C ARG A 275 -5.81 6.83 -6.10
N ARG A 276 -5.76 7.25 -4.83
CA ARG A 276 -5.16 8.53 -4.41
C ARG A 276 -3.68 8.40 -4.02
N GLY A 277 -3.14 7.19 -3.95
CA GLY A 277 -1.79 6.93 -3.45
C GLY A 277 -1.62 7.29 -1.96
N GLU A 278 -2.71 7.30 -1.19
CA GLU A 278 -2.67 7.60 0.25
C GLU A 278 -1.96 6.45 0.97
N THR A 279 -0.87 6.78 1.66
CA THR A 279 0.00 5.82 2.37
C THR A 279 -0.08 6.07 3.89
N PRO A 280 0.18 5.05 4.73
CA PRO A 280 0.23 5.24 6.17
C PRO A 280 1.22 6.35 6.56
N GLU A 281 0.86 7.15 7.56
CA GLU A 281 1.74 8.20 8.11
C GLU A 281 3.11 7.62 8.48
N PRO A 282 4.23 8.25 8.03
CA PRO A 282 5.56 7.85 8.42
C PRO A 282 5.76 7.94 9.94
N SER A 283 6.42 6.94 10.52
CA SER A 283 6.83 6.94 11.92
C SER A 283 8.21 7.58 12.07
N PRO A 284 8.43 8.45 13.08
CA PRO A 284 9.74 9.07 13.30
C PRO A 284 10.80 8.03 13.68
N LEU A 285 12.05 8.32 13.30
CA LEU A 285 13.24 7.54 13.63
C LEU A 285 14.21 8.38 14.45
N ASP A 286 15.00 7.71 15.28
CA ASP A 286 16.14 8.31 16.00
C ASP A 286 17.43 7.86 15.32
N LEU A 287 17.66 8.35 14.08
CA LEU A 287 18.83 8.04 13.28
C LEU A 287 19.53 9.35 12.82
N PRO A 288 20.86 9.34 12.65
CA PRO A 288 21.60 10.54 12.28
C PRO A 288 21.22 11.18 10.95
N LEU A 289 20.93 10.41 9.89
CA LEU A 289 20.70 10.92 8.53
C LEU A 289 19.26 10.75 8.03
N LEU A 290 18.50 9.80 8.57
CA LEU A 290 17.10 9.51 8.24
C LEU A 290 16.12 9.91 9.35
N ASP A 291 15.05 10.64 9.01
CA ASP A 291 14.12 11.22 10.01
C ASP A 291 12.89 10.36 10.31
N ALA A 292 12.39 9.64 9.31
CA ALA A 292 11.17 8.85 9.45
C ALA A 292 11.16 7.66 8.49
N ALA A 293 10.35 6.66 8.82
CA ALA A 293 10.05 5.51 7.98
C ALA A 293 8.55 5.29 7.79
N GLY A 294 8.15 5.01 6.56
CA GLY A 294 6.79 4.66 6.17
C GLY A 294 6.80 3.58 5.09
N TRP A 295 5.70 3.51 4.35
CA TRP A 295 5.51 2.54 3.27
C TRP A 295 4.88 3.24 2.08
N ASP A 296 5.25 2.87 0.86
CA ASP A 296 4.51 3.32 -0.34
C ASP A 296 3.22 2.49 -0.54
N ALA A 297 2.42 2.83 -1.56
CA ALA A 297 1.14 2.18 -1.83
C ALA A 297 1.33 0.71 -2.26
N GLU A 298 2.49 0.40 -2.82
CA GLU A 298 2.93 -0.92 -3.23
C GLU A 298 3.50 -1.75 -2.07
N GLY A 299 3.66 -1.14 -0.88
CA GLY A 299 4.16 -1.78 0.32
C GLY A 299 5.68 -1.89 0.40
N HIS A 300 6.43 -1.12 -0.40
CA HIS A 300 7.87 -0.95 -0.24
C HIS A 300 8.18 -0.05 0.95
N ARG A 301 9.32 -0.29 1.59
CA ARG A 301 9.76 0.51 2.73
C ARG A 301 10.28 1.85 2.22
N ILE A 302 9.81 2.95 2.82
CA ILE A 302 10.24 4.30 2.49
C ILE A 302 10.89 4.91 3.72
N PHE A 303 12.08 5.49 3.58
CA PHE A 303 12.70 6.37 4.55
C PHE A 303 12.71 7.79 4.00
N THR A 304 12.46 8.78 4.85
CA THR A 304 12.47 10.19 4.46
C THR A 304 13.33 11.02 5.40
N ALA A 305 13.93 12.08 4.87
CA ALA A 305 14.65 13.06 5.66
C ALA A 305 14.46 14.46 5.09
N ASP A 306 14.41 15.47 5.95
CA ASP A 306 14.32 16.87 5.56
C ASP A 306 15.63 17.58 5.93
N TRP A 307 16.41 17.94 4.92
CA TRP A 307 17.74 18.51 5.09
C TRP A 307 17.73 20.00 4.74
N THR A 308 18.29 20.82 5.63
CA THR A 308 18.72 22.18 5.29
C THR A 308 20.25 22.21 5.28
N ALA A 309 20.85 23.09 4.48
CA ALA A 309 22.30 23.12 4.33
C ALA A 309 23.05 23.31 5.67
N ARG A 310 22.46 24.04 6.63
CA ARG A 310 23.03 24.26 7.97
C ARG A 310 22.46 23.33 9.06
N GLY A 311 21.34 22.66 8.80
CA GLY A 311 20.69 21.76 9.76
C GLY A 311 21.33 20.38 9.81
N ARG A 312 22.17 20.03 8.83
CA ARG A 312 22.92 18.78 8.79
C ARG A 312 24.38 19.09 8.53
N TRP A 313 25.24 18.78 9.50
CA TRP A 313 26.69 19.02 9.38
C TRP A 313 27.28 18.34 8.15
N VAL A 314 26.75 17.17 7.76
CA VAL A 314 27.22 16.42 6.59
C VAL A 314 27.13 17.27 5.31
N ALA A 315 26.08 18.08 5.18
CA ALA A 315 25.94 19.00 4.05
C ALA A 315 26.71 20.31 4.28
N ASP A 316 26.66 20.86 5.49
CA ASP A 316 27.30 22.15 5.80
C ASP A 316 28.83 22.11 5.70
N GLU A 317 29.41 20.96 6.06
CA GLU A 317 30.85 20.72 6.11
C GLU A 317 31.39 20.03 4.84
N HIS A 318 30.53 19.70 3.87
CA HIS A 318 30.92 19.14 2.56
C HIS A 318 30.38 20.05 1.44
N ARG A 319 31.15 21.12 1.15
CA ARG A 319 30.78 22.14 0.16
C ARG A 319 31.75 22.18 -1.00
N LEU A 320 31.27 22.57 -2.18
CA LEU A 320 32.14 23.02 -3.26
C LEU A 320 32.77 24.38 -2.87
N ARG A 321 33.92 24.72 -3.47
CA ARG A 321 34.54 26.05 -3.29
C ARG A 321 33.68 27.20 -3.83
N THR A 322 32.70 26.90 -4.68
CA THR A 322 31.65 27.82 -5.11
C THR A 322 30.61 28.12 -4.02
N GLY A 323 30.65 27.38 -2.91
CA GLY A 323 29.75 27.53 -1.74
C GLY A 323 28.63 26.49 -1.67
N GLU A 324 28.30 25.83 -2.78
CA GLU A 324 27.19 24.86 -2.85
C GLU A 324 27.42 23.65 -1.92
N ALA A 325 26.45 23.34 -1.06
CA ALA A 325 26.45 22.12 -0.25
C ALA A 325 26.02 20.91 -1.09
N VAL A 326 26.79 19.82 -1.00
CA VAL A 326 26.55 18.60 -1.75
C VAL A 326 26.65 17.42 -0.80
N ILE A 327 25.69 16.51 -0.85
CA ILE A 327 25.77 15.29 -0.06
C ILE A 327 26.85 14.37 -0.67
N PRO A 328 27.89 13.98 0.11
CA PRO A 328 28.93 13.08 -0.38
C PRO A 328 28.36 11.69 -0.61
N GLY A 329 28.93 10.95 -1.56
CA GLY A 329 28.53 9.57 -1.85
C GLY A 329 28.60 8.66 -0.61
N THR A 330 29.52 8.95 0.32
CA THR A 330 29.68 8.21 1.58
C THR A 330 28.55 8.44 2.58
N ALA A 331 27.90 9.61 2.58
CA ALA A 331 26.69 9.82 3.36
C ALA A 331 25.51 9.00 2.81
N LEU A 332 25.49 8.75 1.49
CA LEU A 332 24.49 7.86 0.90
C LEU A 332 24.70 6.42 1.37
N LEU A 333 25.96 5.97 1.46
CA LEU A 333 26.31 4.66 2.02
C LEU A 333 25.91 4.53 3.49
N GLU A 334 26.09 5.59 4.30
CA GLU A 334 25.61 5.59 5.69
C GLU A 334 24.08 5.53 5.76
N MET A 335 23.35 6.25 4.90
CA MET A 335 21.88 6.14 4.85
C MET A 335 21.42 4.71 4.51
N LEU A 336 22.16 3.98 3.67
CA LEU A 336 21.88 2.57 3.41
C LEU A 336 22.13 1.71 4.67
N ALA A 337 23.20 1.97 5.41
CA ALA A 337 23.50 1.28 6.67
C ALA A 337 22.45 1.57 7.77
N GLU A 338 22.06 2.84 7.93
CA GLU A 338 20.97 3.26 8.81
C GLU A 338 19.65 2.58 8.45
N ALA A 339 19.30 2.55 7.16
CA ALA A 339 18.09 1.89 6.69
C ALA A 339 18.08 0.39 7.00
N LEU A 340 19.21 -0.31 6.81
CA LEU A 340 19.35 -1.73 7.19
C LEU A 340 19.19 -1.94 8.70
N SER A 341 19.84 -1.09 9.51
CA SER A 341 19.73 -1.12 10.97
C SER A 341 18.28 -0.90 11.43
N ALA A 342 17.58 0.07 10.84
CA ALA A 342 16.18 0.37 11.12
C ALA A 342 15.23 -0.78 10.73
N GLN A 343 15.61 -1.60 9.74
CA GLN A 343 14.91 -2.83 9.37
C GLN A 343 15.22 -4.00 10.33
N GLY A 344 16.18 -3.83 11.24
CA GLY A 344 16.67 -4.85 12.15
C GLY A 344 17.60 -5.85 11.48
N GLU A 345 18.23 -5.48 10.36
CA GLU A 345 19.24 -6.31 9.71
C GLU A 345 20.60 -6.15 10.40
N ALA A 346 21.27 -7.27 10.61
CA ALA A 346 22.56 -7.31 11.29
C ALA A 346 23.71 -7.42 10.28
N LEU A 347 24.86 -6.88 10.65
CA LEU A 347 26.12 -7.11 9.94
C LEU A 347 26.58 -8.57 10.13
N PRO A 348 27.29 -9.16 9.15
CA PRO A 348 27.83 -8.52 7.94
C PRO A 348 26.81 -8.44 6.79
N VAL A 349 26.94 -7.41 5.95
CA VAL A 349 26.09 -7.20 4.75
C VAL A 349 26.93 -6.80 3.54
N ALA A 350 26.44 -7.09 2.33
CA ALA A 350 27.05 -6.62 1.09
C ALA A 350 26.18 -5.54 0.43
N ILE A 351 26.82 -4.46 -0.02
CA ILE A 351 26.20 -3.41 -0.84
C ILE A 351 26.84 -3.52 -2.23
N ARG A 352 26.05 -3.92 -3.22
CA ARG A 352 26.49 -4.21 -4.59
C ARG A 352 26.00 -3.15 -5.55
N ASP A 353 26.77 -2.97 -6.63
CA ASP A 353 26.37 -2.18 -7.79
C ASP A 353 25.89 -0.76 -7.43
N VAL A 354 26.58 -0.12 -6.47
CA VAL A 354 26.25 1.25 -6.07
C VAL A 354 26.58 2.16 -7.24
N THR A 355 25.59 2.91 -7.72
CA THR A 355 25.78 3.87 -8.82
C THR A 355 25.33 5.25 -8.37
N PHE A 356 26.22 6.24 -8.49
CA PHE A 356 25.89 7.65 -8.26
C PHE A 356 25.41 8.26 -9.58
N LEU A 357 24.10 8.44 -9.68
CA LEU A 357 23.44 8.95 -10.88
C LEU A 357 23.63 10.46 -10.99
N ARG A 358 23.39 11.18 -9.89
CA ARG A 358 23.43 12.65 -9.83
C ARG A 358 23.80 13.14 -8.42
N PRO A 359 24.59 14.21 -8.28
CA PRO A 359 24.88 14.81 -6.97
C PRO A 359 23.62 15.36 -6.31
N ALA A 360 23.36 14.95 -5.07
CA ALA A 360 22.30 15.51 -4.25
C ALA A 360 22.76 16.86 -3.67
N ARG A 361 22.30 17.96 -4.28
CA ARG A 361 22.63 19.32 -3.86
C ARG A 361 21.64 19.83 -2.82
N ILE A 362 22.14 20.49 -1.79
CA ILE A 362 21.32 21.12 -0.75
C ILE A 362 21.47 22.64 -0.87
N PRO A 363 20.44 23.35 -1.36
CA PRO A 363 20.49 24.81 -1.44
C PRO A 363 20.68 25.43 -0.06
N ASP A 364 21.40 26.55 0.01
CA ASP A 364 21.60 27.28 1.28
C ASP A 364 20.31 27.82 1.88
N ALA A 365 19.30 28.08 1.03
CA ALA A 365 17.99 28.52 1.44
C ALA A 365 16.95 27.42 1.19
N GLY A 366 16.14 27.14 2.21
CA GLY A 366 15.06 26.16 2.14
C GLY A 366 15.45 24.76 2.61
N THR A 367 14.51 23.83 2.42
CA THR A 367 14.63 22.43 2.83
C THR A 367 14.59 21.55 1.59
N THR A 368 15.57 20.67 1.45
CA THR A 368 15.53 19.58 0.48
C THR A 368 14.99 18.34 1.16
N ARG A 369 13.90 17.80 0.65
CA ARG A 369 13.37 16.51 1.10
C ARG A 369 14.07 15.37 0.36
N LEU A 370 14.46 14.35 1.10
CA LEU A 370 15.06 13.11 0.60
C LEU A 370 14.11 11.94 0.81
N ARG A 371 14.21 10.97 -0.08
CA ARG A 371 13.50 9.70 0.00
C ARG A 371 14.43 8.56 -0.36
N LEU A 372 14.52 7.55 0.51
CA LEU A 372 15.18 6.28 0.26
C LEU A 372 14.13 5.18 0.22
N THR A 373 13.99 4.53 -0.92
CA THR A 373 13.04 3.42 -1.13
C THR A 373 13.79 2.09 -1.09
N LEU A 374 13.35 1.15 -0.24
CA LEU A 374 13.83 -0.23 -0.24
C LEU A 374 12.75 -1.17 -0.79
N ARG A 375 13.04 -1.79 -1.92
CA ARG A 375 12.21 -2.82 -2.55
C ARG A 375 12.71 -4.20 -2.15
N ARG A 376 11.85 -5.03 -1.58
CA ARG A 376 12.25 -6.34 -1.06
C ARG A 376 12.62 -7.31 -2.19
N ARG A 377 13.69 -8.09 -1.97
CA ARG A 377 14.14 -9.20 -2.80
C ARG A 377 14.33 -10.48 -1.98
N PRO A 378 14.46 -11.66 -2.63
CA PRO A 378 14.76 -12.91 -1.93
C PRO A 378 16.07 -12.87 -1.13
N ASP A 379 17.08 -12.15 -1.63
CA ASP A 379 18.43 -12.06 -1.09
C ASP A 379 18.73 -10.74 -0.34
N GLY A 380 17.76 -9.83 -0.25
CA GLY A 380 17.89 -8.55 0.45
C GLY A 380 16.97 -7.47 -0.13
N TYR A 381 17.53 -6.36 -0.62
CA TYR A 381 16.77 -5.20 -1.10
C TYR A 381 17.40 -4.53 -2.32
N ASP A 382 16.59 -3.98 -3.22
CA ASP A 382 17.05 -2.91 -4.11
C ASP A 382 16.75 -1.56 -3.44
N ALA A 383 17.73 -0.66 -3.46
CA ALA A 383 17.66 0.64 -2.83
C ALA A 383 17.72 1.76 -3.88
N LEU A 384 16.82 2.73 -3.78
CA LEU A 384 16.81 3.93 -4.61
C LEU A 384 16.72 5.17 -3.73
N LEU A 385 17.70 6.07 -3.87
CA LEU A 385 17.73 7.35 -3.20
C LEU A 385 17.36 8.48 -4.17
N GLU A 386 16.46 9.33 -3.73
CA GLU A 386 15.96 10.48 -4.47
C GLU A 386 15.93 11.75 -3.62
N THR A 387 16.06 12.90 -4.28
CA THR A 387 15.86 14.22 -3.69
C THR A 387 14.75 14.96 -4.41
N ALA A 388 13.94 15.71 -3.65
CA ALA A 388 12.85 16.50 -4.19
C ALA A 388 13.40 17.74 -4.90
N ARG A 389 12.90 17.98 -6.12
CA ARG A 389 13.14 19.19 -6.90
C ARG A 389 11.88 20.07 -6.90
N PRO A 390 11.99 21.37 -6.55
CA PRO A 390 10.85 22.28 -6.62
C PRO A 390 10.22 22.27 -8.01
N ARG A 391 8.92 21.93 -8.11
CA ARG A 391 8.12 21.88 -9.35
C ARG A 391 8.50 20.82 -10.38
N GLU A 392 9.55 20.02 -10.14
CA GLU A 392 10.05 19.02 -11.10
C GLU A 392 9.92 17.56 -10.59
N GLY A 393 9.46 17.36 -9.35
CA GLY A 393 9.23 16.02 -8.79
C GLY A 393 10.44 15.47 -8.05
N TRP A 394 10.69 14.17 -8.16
CA TRP A 394 11.81 13.47 -7.53
C TRP A 394 12.95 13.25 -8.53
N GLU A 395 14.19 13.48 -8.09
CA GLU A 395 15.39 13.23 -8.87
C GLU A 395 16.15 12.04 -8.26
N ALA A 396 16.39 10.99 -9.07
CA ALA A 396 17.21 9.86 -8.65
C ALA A 396 18.68 10.27 -8.53
N ASN A 397 19.24 10.05 -7.33
CA ASN A 397 20.61 10.42 -7.00
C ASN A 397 21.54 9.20 -6.93
N ALA A 398 21.08 8.10 -6.37
CA ALA A 398 21.85 6.86 -6.29
C ALA A 398 20.95 5.63 -6.24
N GLU A 399 21.49 4.51 -6.71
CA GLU A 399 20.88 3.19 -6.60
C GLU A 399 21.90 2.16 -6.14
N ALA A 400 21.44 1.11 -5.47
CA ALA A 400 22.28 0.03 -4.97
C ALA A 400 21.46 -1.25 -4.74
N HIS A 401 22.14 -2.39 -4.69
CA HIS A 401 21.57 -3.66 -4.24
C HIS A 401 22.16 -4.07 -2.89
N LEU A 402 21.31 -4.24 -1.88
CA LEU A 402 21.68 -4.66 -0.52
C LEU A 402 21.47 -6.17 -0.39
N SER A 403 22.54 -6.94 -0.22
CA SER A 403 22.51 -8.39 -0.07
C SER A 403 22.74 -8.80 1.39
N LEU A 404 21.83 -9.61 1.92
CA LEU A 404 21.84 -10.16 3.28
C LEU A 404 22.38 -11.60 3.32
N LEU A 405 22.96 -12.09 2.22
CA LEU A 405 23.55 -13.42 2.18
C LEU A 405 24.79 -13.49 3.08
N PRO A 406 25.06 -14.65 3.71
CA PRO A 406 26.23 -14.82 4.55
C PRO A 406 27.53 -14.45 3.83
N LEU A 407 28.38 -13.67 4.49
CA LEU A 407 29.70 -13.28 3.99
C LEU A 407 30.80 -14.07 4.70
N PRO A 408 31.87 -14.47 3.96
CA PRO A 408 33.05 -15.05 4.59
C PRO A 408 33.78 -14.00 5.44
N ALA A 409 34.38 -14.45 6.54
CA ALA A 409 35.23 -13.58 7.35
C ALA A 409 36.45 -13.11 6.52
N PRO A 410 36.79 -11.81 6.54
CA PRO A 410 37.92 -11.29 5.78
C PRO A 410 39.24 -11.70 6.43
N ALA A 411 40.27 -11.90 5.61
CA ALA A 411 41.63 -12.07 6.12
C ALA A 411 42.13 -10.77 6.78
N PRO A 412 42.87 -10.83 7.90
CA PRO A 412 43.48 -9.65 8.49
C PRO A 412 44.43 -8.94 7.52
N LEU A 413 44.46 -7.62 7.61
CA LEU A 413 45.35 -6.76 6.85
C LEU A 413 46.75 -6.77 7.47
N ASP A 414 47.76 -7.20 6.70
CA ASP A 414 49.18 -7.17 7.11
C ASP A 414 49.75 -5.75 7.00
N LEU A 415 49.52 -4.95 8.04
CA LEU A 415 49.93 -3.55 8.10
C LEU A 415 51.45 -3.39 7.96
N ASP A 416 52.24 -4.23 8.62
CA ASP A 416 53.70 -4.15 8.62
C ASP A 416 54.27 -4.54 7.24
N GLY A 417 53.76 -5.62 6.67
CA GLY A 417 54.15 -6.05 5.32
C GLY A 417 53.77 -5.04 4.25
N ILE A 418 52.63 -4.36 4.36
CA ILE A 418 52.27 -3.25 3.46
C ILE A 418 53.23 -2.08 3.65
N ARG A 419 53.46 -1.64 4.90
CA ARG A 419 54.33 -0.49 5.21
C ARG A 419 55.76 -0.69 4.69
N ALA A 420 56.26 -1.92 4.69
CA ALA A 420 57.57 -2.27 4.14
C ALA A 420 57.67 -2.13 2.61
N ARG A 421 56.55 -2.14 1.86
CA ARG A 421 56.51 -1.98 0.40
C ARG A 421 56.32 -0.54 -0.06
N LEU A 422 55.99 0.38 0.85
CA LEU A 422 55.79 1.79 0.53
C LEU A 422 57.15 2.47 0.36
N ASP A 423 57.33 3.23 -0.72
CA ASP A 423 58.59 3.87 -1.06
C ASP A 423 58.62 5.37 -0.75
N GLY A 424 57.52 5.90 -0.19
CA GLY A 424 57.44 7.29 0.26
C GLY A 424 57.33 8.29 -0.89
N ARG A 425 56.91 7.84 -2.09
CA ARG A 425 56.59 8.74 -3.21
C ARG A 425 55.56 9.81 -2.81
N ASP A 426 55.58 10.92 -3.55
CA ASP A 426 54.78 12.10 -3.20
C ASP A 426 53.28 11.79 -3.18
N THR A 427 52.66 12.12 -2.06
CA THR A 427 51.23 11.95 -1.82
C THR A 427 50.41 13.15 -2.30
N LEU A 428 51.08 14.27 -2.60
CA LEU A 428 50.49 15.60 -2.83
C LEU A 428 49.66 16.14 -1.65
N LEU A 429 49.72 15.47 -0.49
CA LEU A 429 49.02 15.90 0.72
C LEU A 429 49.76 17.07 1.36
N ARG A 430 48.99 18.04 1.89
CA ARG A 430 49.56 19.24 2.52
C ARG A 430 49.34 19.21 4.03
N PRO A 431 50.36 19.48 4.87
CA PRO A 431 50.17 19.57 6.30
C PRO A 431 49.31 20.79 6.66
N LEU A 432 48.40 20.60 7.62
CA LEU A 432 47.55 21.64 8.16
C LEU A 432 47.97 22.02 9.59
N PRO A 433 47.65 23.25 10.04
CA PRO A 433 47.73 23.59 11.47
C PRO A 433 46.91 22.59 12.30
N GLY A 434 47.54 21.96 13.29
CA GLY A 434 46.93 20.90 14.09
C GLY A 434 47.36 19.47 13.74
N GLY A 435 48.26 19.30 12.76
CA GLY A 435 48.94 18.02 12.51
C GLY A 435 48.23 17.04 11.57
N THR A 436 47.05 17.40 11.05
CA THR A 436 46.33 16.64 10.01
C THR A 436 46.82 16.98 8.60
N LEU A 437 46.45 16.15 7.63
CA LEU A 437 46.79 16.32 6.22
C LEU A 437 45.57 16.73 5.39
N ALA A 438 45.77 17.63 4.42
CA ALA A 438 44.78 18.06 3.44
C ALA A 438 44.94 17.35 2.10
N SER A 439 43.83 16.93 1.51
CA SER A 439 43.79 16.31 0.17
C SER A 439 43.97 17.37 -0.93
N PRO A 440 44.62 17.05 -2.07
CA PRO A 440 44.61 17.92 -3.26
C PRO A 440 43.20 18.32 -3.71
N GLN A 441 42.21 17.43 -3.51
CA GLN A 441 40.81 17.70 -3.87
C GLN A 441 40.20 18.88 -3.09
N GLU A 442 40.78 19.29 -1.96
CA GLU A 442 40.37 20.50 -1.23
C GLU A 442 40.67 21.81 -1.97
N ALA A 443 41.36 21.76 -3.12
CA ALA A 443 41.39 22.88 -4.06
C ALA A 443 40.01 23.18 -4.65
N HIS A 444 39.11 22.19 -4.71
CA HIS A 444 37.76 22.28 -5.25
C HIS A 444 36.67 22.09 -4.19
N LEU A 445 37.00 21.45 -3.08
CA LEU A 445 36.11 21.19 -1.94
C LEU A 445 36.48 22.06 -0.73
N ALA A 446 35.48 22.46 0.03
CA ALA A 446 35.58 23.19 1.27
C ALA A 446 35.07 22.31 2.41
N PHE A 447 36.00 21.56 3.01
CA PHE A 447 35.71 20.64 4.10
C PHE A 447 35.72 21.31 5.48
N GLY A 448 34.72 20.98 6.30
CA GLY A 448 34.62 21.38 7.70
C GLY A 448 35.46 20.53 8.67
N PRO A 449 35.34 20.80 9.98
CA PRO A 449 36.13 20.14 11.01
C PRO A 449 36.02 18.61 11.05
N ARG A 450 34.84 18.02 10.78
CA ARG A 450 34.60 16.56 10.84
C ARG A 450 35.28 15.78 9.70
N TRP A 451 35.77 16.47 8.67
CA TRP A 451 36.60 15.91 7.59
C TRP A 451 38.10 15.95 7.87
N ARG A 452 38.53 16.55 8.99
CA ARG A 452 39.95 16.64 9.39
C ARG A 452 40.42 15.33 10.05
N VAL A 453 40.37 14.25 9.27
CA VAL A 453 40.61 12.89 9.78
C VAL A 453 41.96 12.30 9.39
N LEU A 454 42.58 12.75 8.30
CA LEU A 454 43.79 12.15 7.73
C LEU A 454 45.03 12.55 8.55
N GLN A 455 45.71 11.56 9.13
CA GLN A 455 46.84 11.78 10.07
C GLN A 455 48.19 11.55 9.41
N GLU A 456 48.34 10.39 8.75
CA GLU A 456 49.55 10.04 8.01
C GLU A 456 49.17 9.21 6.79
N ALA A 457 50.01 9.27 5.76
CA ALA A 457 49.83 8.52 4.53
C ALA A 457 51.19 8.27 3.85
N ALA A 458 51.32 7.13 3.22
CA ALA A 458 52.47 6.78 2.40
C ALA A 458 52.02 5.98 1.18
N LEU A 459 52.69 6.21 0.05
CA LEU A 459 52.44 5.54 -1.21
C LEU A 459 53.59 4.61 -1.59
N GLY A 460 53.29 3.62 -2.43
CA GLY A 460 54.22 2.72 -3.09
C GLY A 460 53.79 2.49 -4.55
N GLU A 461 54.27 1.42 -5.17
CA GLU A 461 53.93 1.11 -6.56
C GLU A 461 52.50 0.56 -6.68
N GLY A 462 51.56 1.41 -7.10
CA GLY A 462 50.16 1.03 -7.32
C GLY A 462 49.35 0.78 -6.04
N GLU A 463 49.92 1.04 -4.87
CA GLU A 463 49.25 0.91 -3.56
C GLU A 463 49.63 2.02 -2.59
N GLY A 464 48.83 2.20 -1.55
CA GLY A 464 49.04 3.19 -0.51
C GLY A 464 48.41 2.80 0.82
N LEU A 465 48.97 3.28 1.92
CA LEU A 465 48.44 3.11 3.27
C LEU A 465 48.32 4.46 3.99
N ALA A 466 47.16 4.69 4.61
CA ALA A 466 46.92 5.88 5.43
C ALA A 466 46.28 5.55 6.78
N ARG A 467 46.60 6.35 7.80
CA ARG A 467 45.93 6.32 9.11
C ARG A 467 44.97 7.50 9.21
N LEU A 468 43.73 7.20 9.57
CA LEU A 468 42.67 8.17 9.75
C LEU A 468 42.14 8.10 11.18
N THR A 469 41.73 9.23 11.74
CA THR A 469 41.19 9.32 13.10
C THR A 469 40.11 10.39 13.16
N LEU A 470 38.94 10.04 13.69
CA LEU A 470 37.85 10.96 13.91
C LEU A 470 38.26 12.07 14.89
N PRO A 471 37.94 13.34 14.60
CA PRO A 471 38.09 14.41 15.58
C PRO A 471 37.08 14.21 16.73
N PRO A 472 37.31 14.83 17.90
CA PRO A 472 36.39 14.72 19.05
C PRO A 472 34.93 15.06 18.73
N GLN A 473 34.70 15.96 17.77
CA GLN A 473 33.36 16.37 17.32
C GLN A 473 32.70 15.37 16.35
N GLY A 474 33.41 14.33 15.89
CA GLY A 474 32.93 13.34 14.92
C GLY A 474 32.43 12.02 15.53
N ALA A 475 32.39 11.88 16.87
CA ALA A 475 31.90 10.68 17.53
C ALA A 475 30.36 10.65 17.59
N GLU A 476 29.72 10.59 16.43
CA GLU A 476 28.28 10.37 16.28
C GLU A 476 28.07 8.90 15.90
N GLY A 477 27.10 8.21 16.51
CA GLY A 477 26.90 6.75 16.47
C GLY A 477 26.52 6.17 15.09
N MET A 478 27.30 6.50 14.06
CA MET A 478 27.18 6.10 12.66
C MET A 478 28.00 4.84 12.39
N THR A 479 27.52 4.01 11.47
CA THR A 479 28.23 2.78 11.09
C THR A 479 29.37 3.06 10.12
N LEU A 480 29.14 3.98 9.18
CA LEU A 480 30.02 4.44 8.11
C LEU A 480 30.16 5.96 8.19
N HIS A 481 30.83 6.49 9.22
CA HIS A 481 30.96 7.94 9.43
C HIS A 481 31.39 8.66 8.12
N PRO A 482 30.55 9.55 7.54
CA PRO A 482 30.72 10.03 6.16
C PRO A 482 32.08 10.67 5.89
N GLY A 483 32.54 11.58 6.76
CA GLY A 483 33.83 12.26 6.59
C GLY A 483 35.04 11.35 6.79
N LEU A 484 34.89 10.26 7.54
CA LEU A 484 35.96 9.29 7.72
C LEU A 484 36.09 8.41 6.48
N LEU A 485 34.95 7.89 6.01
CA LEU A 485 34.89 7.04 4.82
C LEU A 485 35.29 7.81 3.56
N ASP A 486 34.92 9.10 3.46
CA ASP A 486 35.21 9.94 2.31
C ASP A 486 36.73 10.12 2.12
N LEU A 487 37.44 10.54 3.18
CA LEU A 487 38.90 10.62 3.09
C LEU A 487 39.57 9.24 3.07
N ALA A 488 39.00 8.21 3.68
CA ALA A 488 39.53 6.86 3.60
C ALA A 488 39.52 6.32 2.15
N THR A 489 38.62 6.81 1.31
CA THR A 489 38.53 6.43 -0.12
C THR A 489 39.18 7.43 -1.07
N GLY A 490 39.25 8.72 -0.69
CA GLY A 490 39.70 9.81 -1.55
C GLY A 490 41.15 10.27 -1.40
N TRP A 491 41.92 9.76 -0.43
CA TRP A 491 43.27 10.29 -0.15
C TRP A 491 44.34 9.90 -1.19
N ALA A 492 44.23 8.73 -1.82
CA ALA A 492 45.29 8.13 -2.64
C ALA A 492 45.20 8.47 -4.15
N MET A 493 44.64 9.63 -4.52
CA MET A 493 44.47 9.99 -5.95
C MET A 493 45.79 10.10 -6.72
N ALA A 494 46.90 10.40 -6.04
CA ALA A 494 48.24 10.45 -6.62
C ALA A 494 48.75 9.08 -7.17
N LEU A 495 48.04 7.97 -6.91
CA LEU A 495 48.30 6.70 -7.59
C LEU A 495 47.91 6.73 -9.08
N ILE A 496 46.98 7.61 -9.49
CA ILE A 496 46.54 7.73 -10.88
C ILE A 496 47.69 8.33 -11.72
N PRO A 497 48.12 7.67 -12.81
CA PRO A 497 49.17 8.20 -13.67
C PRO A 497 48.84 9.60 -14.20
N GLY A 498 49.72 10.57 -13.96
CA GLY A 498 49.56 11.95 -14.43
C GLY A 498 48.62 12.82 -13.58
N TYR A 499 48.25 12.40 -12.38
CA TYR A 499 47.43 13.22 -11.47
C TYR A 499 48.24 14.36 -10.84
N GLU A 500 47.82 15.60 -11.09
CA GLU A 500 48.46 16.82 -10.56
C GLU A 500 47.58 17.59 -9.56
N GLY A 501 46.39 17.08 -9.23
CA GLY A 501 45.46 17.75 -8.30
C GLY A 501 44.76 19.00 -8.86
N ALA A 502 44.81 19.23 -10.17
CA ALA A 502 44.18 20.37 -10.85
C ALA A 502 42.68 20.18 -11.13
N ASP A 503 42.22 18.93 -11.23
CA ASP A 503 40.84 18.57 -11.56
C ASP A 503 40.14 17.91 -10.36
N LEU A 504 38.83 18.10 -10.24
CA LEU A 504 38.00 17.39 -9.28
C LEU A 504 37.68 15.97 -9.79
N TRP A 505 37.85 14.98 -8.91
CA TRP A 505 37.49 13.59 -9.18
C TRP A 505 36.35 13.19 -8.27
N VAL A 506 35.31 12.58 -8.83
CA VAL A 506 34.12 12.18 -8.08
C VAL A 506 33.86 10.67 -8.19
N PRO A 507 33.30 10.05 -7.14
CA PRO A 507 32.89 8.66 -7.21
C PRO A 507 31.71 8.51 -8.19
N LEU A 508 31.85 7.57 -9.12
CA LEU A 508 30.80 7.20 -10.06
C LEU A 508 30.06 5.95 -9.59
N SER A 509 30.79 4.94 -9.10
CA SER A 509 30.20 3.70 -8.64
C SER A 509 31.12 2.90 -7.70
N TYR A 510 30.51 1.95 -6.98
CA TYR A 510 31.20 0.86 -6.30
C TYR A 510 30.66 -0.47 -6.84
N GLY A 511 31.55 -1.41 -7.17
CA GLY A 511 31.12 -2.75 -7.58
C GLY A 511 30.57 -3.57 -6.41
N GLU A 512 31.34 -3.68 -5.32
CA GLU A 512 30.91 -4.37 -4.11
C GLU A 512 31.56 -3.75 -2.88
N LEU A 513 30.75 -3.44 -1.87
CA LEU A 513 31.19 -3.15 -0.51
C LEU A 513 30.76 -4.29 0.40
N ARG A 514 31.67 -4.79 1.24
CA ARG A 514 31.37 -5.79 2.28
C ARG A 514 31.60 -5.16 3.64
N LEU A 515 30.50 -4.86 4.31
CA LEU A 515 30.50 -4.23 5.63
C LEU A 515 30.46 -5.31 6.69
N HIS A 516 31.59 -5.53 7.35
CA HIS A 516 31.78 -6.58 8.36
C HIS A 516 31.54 -6.10 9.79
N ALA A 517 31.87 -4.84 10.06
CA ALA A 517 31.70 -4.19 11.35
C ALA A 517 31.59 -2.66 11.18
N PRO A 518 31.01 -1.93 12.15
CA PRO A 518 31.07 -0.47 12.18
C PRO A 518 32.52 0.04 12.11
N LEU A 519 32.73 1.18 11.45
CA LEU A 519 34.06 1.77 11.36
C LEU A 519 34.52 2.26 12.73
N PRO A 520 35.74 1.88 13.17
CA PRO A 520 36.30 2.39 14.41
C PRO A 520 36.70 3.86 14.25
N ALA A 521 36.78 4.58 15.37
CA ALA A 521 37.18 5.99 15.38
C ALA A 521 38.59 6.23 14.80
N THR A 522 39.48 5.25 14.91
CA THR A 522 40.79 5.23 14.26
C THR A 522 40.89 4.00 13.38
N LEU A 523 41.22 4.21 12.10
CA LEU A 523 41.35 3.13 11.12
C LEU A 523 42.57 3.31 10.21
N TRP A 524 42.93 2.22 9.55
CA TRP A 524 43.89 2.16 8.45
C TRP A 524 43.17 1.94 7.13
N SER A 525 43.46 2.79 6.14
CA SER A 525 42.98 2.65 4.76
C SER A 525 44.11 2.16 3.87
N HIS A 526 43.98 0.94 3.34
CA HIS A 526 44.85 0.40 2.30
C HIS A 526 44.16 0.53 0.96
N VAL A 527 44.74 1.30 0.05
CA VAL A 527 44.19 1.57 -1.29
C VAL A 527 45.10 0.96 -2.34
N ARG A 528 44.52 0.28 -3.33
CA ARG A 528 45.23 -0.25 -4.50
C ARG A 528 44.58 0.27 -5.77
N LEU A 529 45.40 0.76 -6.70
CA LEU A 529 44.94 1.10 -8.04
C LEU A 529 44.78 -0.18 -8.85
N ALA A 530 43.54 -0.54 -9.17
CA ALA A 530 43.22 -1.74 -9.94
C ALA A 530 43.32 -1.48 -11.45
N ALA A 531 42.88 -0.31 -11.90
CA ALA A 531 42.99 0.11 -13.30
C ALA A 531 42.95 1.64 -13.41
N ALA A 532 43.58 2.20 -14.45
CA ALA A 532 43.45 3.60 -14.80
C ALA A 532 43.36 3.75 -16.33
N GLN A 533 42.51 4.65 -16.79
CA GLN A 533 42.34 5.06 -18.17
C GLN A 533 42.13 6.58 -18.23
N ASP A 534 42.18 7.19 -19.41
CA ASP A 534 42.00 8.64 -19.51
C ASP A 534 40.65 9.08 -18.92
N GLY A 535 40.71 9.93 -17.89
CA GLY A 535 39.56 10.48 -17.17
C GLY A 535 38.84 9.53 -16.20
N ALA A 536 39.30 8.29 -15.99
CA ALA A 536 38.70 7.37 -15.02
C ALA A 536 39.72 6.42 -14.36
N ALA A 537 39.54 6.14 -13.07
CA ALA A 537 40.39 5.23 -12.30
C ALA A 537 39.55 4.32 -11.42
N ARG A 538 40.02 3.08 -11.22
CA ARG A 538 39.37 2.06 -10.41
C ARG A 538 40.28 1.65 -9.25
N PHE A 539 39.72 1.65 -8.05
CA PHE A 539 40.42 1.32 -6.82
C PHE A 539 39.77 0.15 -6.08
N ASP A 540 40.60 -0.65 -5.42
CA ASP A 540 40.18 -1.61 -4.40
C ASP A 540 40.74 -1.13 -3.05
N ILE A 541 39.90 -1.15 -2.01
CA ILE A 541 40.20 -0.52 -0.72
C ILE A 541 39.82 -1.46 0.42
N LEU A 542 40.71 -1.60 1.39
CA LEU A 542 40.49 -2.32 2.64
C LEU A 542 40.61 -1.34 3.80
N LEU A 543 39.58 -1.29 4.66
CA LEU A 543 39.62 -0.53 5.90
C LEU A 543 39.72 -1.49 7.09
N ALA A 544 40.74 -1.29 7.92
CA ALA A 544 41.01 -2.13 9.08
C ALA A 544 41.24 -1.30 10.35
N ASP A 545 41.01 -1.92 11.52
CA ASP A 545 41.37 -1.33 12.80
C ASP A 545 42.89 -1.39 13.05
N GLY A 546 43.34 -0.91 14.21
CA GLY A 546 44.75 -0.89 14.60
C GLY A 546 45.41 -2.28 14.75
N THR A 547 44.62 -3.35 14.78
CA THR A 547 45.11 -4.74 14.83
C THR A 547 45.17 -5.41 13.45
N GLY A 548 44.72 -4.71 12.41
CA GLY A 548 44.58 -5.28 11.06
C GLY A 548 43.26 -6.01 10.83
N ARG A 549 42.30 -5.99 11.77
CA ARG A 549 40.97 -6.58 11.53
C ARG A 549 40.21 -5.74 10.52
N VAL A 550 39.83 -6.34 9.40
CA VAL A 550 39.09 -5.66 8.33
C VAL A 550 37.64 -5.40 8.75
N CYS A 551 37.22 -4.14 8.69
CA CYS A 551 35.85 -3.69 8.96
C CYS A 551 35.04 -3.51 7.68
N LEU A 552 35.69 -3.05 6.60
CA LEU A 552 35.06 -2.77 5.30
C LEU A 552 35.99 -3.15 4.15
N GLU A 553 35.48 -3.97 3.21
CA GLU A 553 36.11 -4.19 1.91
C GLU A 553 35.36 -3.40 0.85
N MET A 554 36.06 -2.71 -0.04
CA MET A 554 35.47 -2.04 -1.21
C MET A 554 36.20 -2.49 -2.46
N ARG A 555 35.45 -3.02 -3.42
CA ARG A 555 35.98 -3.49 -4.70
C ARG A 555 35.39 -2.68 -5.83
N GLY A 556 36.27 -2.22 -6.71
CA GLY A 556 35.90 -1.47 -7.89
C GLY A 556 35.23 -0.13 -7.61
N LEU A 557 35.77 0.66 -6.68
CA LEU A 557 35.45 2.08 -6.61
C LEU A 557 35.93 2.75 -7.90
N THR A 558 34.99 3.24 -8.71
CA THR A 558 35.30 3.96 -9.94
C THR A 558 35.24 5.46 -9.69
N MET A 559 36.37 6.14 -9.84
CA MET A 559 36.50 7.59 -9.79
C MET A 559 36.57 8.15 -11.20
N ARG A 560 35.87 9.26 -11.45
CA ARG A 560 35.87 9.93 -12.75
C ARG A 560 36.26 11.40 -12.60
N ARG A 561 37.12 11.85 -13.51
CA ARG A 561 37.50 13.25 -13.64
C ARG A 561 36.34 14.08 -14.17
N LEU A 562 36.03 15.19 -13.51
CA LEU A 562 35.07 16.19 -14.01
C LEU A 562 35.84 17.34 -14.68
N PRO A 563 35.62 17.59 -15.98
CA PRO A 563 36.10 18.82 -16.64
C PRO A 563 35.38 20.05 -16.08
N GLU A 564 36.05 21.21 -16.07
CA GLU A 564 35.42 22.49 -15.72
C GLU A 564 34.14 22.74 -16.55
N GLY A 565 33.04 23.08 -15.87
CA GLY A 565 31.80 23.54 -16.52
C GLY A 565 30.81 22.48 -17.00
N LEU A 566 31.00 21.18 -16.71
CA LEU A 566 30.05 20.14 -17.09
C LEU A 566 28.81 20.12 -16.17
N ALA A 567 27.73 20.75 -16.64
CA ALA A 567 26.40 20.56 -16.09
C ALA A 567 25.88 19.16 -16.43
N PHE A 568 25.35 18.45 -15.42
CA PHE A 568 24.66 17.18 -15.61
C PHE A 568 23.44 17.39 -16.51
N GLY A 569 23.27 16.55 -17.54
CA GLY A 569 22.25 16.72 -18.59
C GLY A 569 20.80 16.77 -18.06
N PRO A 570 19.84 17.17 -18.92
CA PRO A 570 18.46 17.41 -18.52
C PRO A 570 17.79 16.17 -17.89
N PRO A 571 16.74 16.38 -17.08
CA PRO A 571 16.08 15.31 -16.33
C PRO A 571 15.40 14.28 -17.25
N VAL A 572 15.34 13.04 -16.79
CA VAL A 572 14.37 12.04 -17.25
C VAL A 572 13.25 12.05 -16.21
N PRO A 573 12.01 12.42 -16.56
CA PRO A 573 10.91 12.43 -15.59
C PRO A 573 10.59 11.01 -15.15
N ALA A 574 10.54 10.77 -13.83
CA ALA A 574 9.88 9.61 -13.26
C ALA A 574 8.41 9.98 -12.99
N GLU A 575 7.51 9.29 -13.70
CA GLU A 575 6.05 9.26 -13.59
C GLU A 575 5.28 10.61 -13.58
N GLY A 576 4.31 10.71 -14.52
CA GLY A 576 3.50 11.91 -14.72
C GLY A 576 2.50 12.19 -13.59
N PRO A 577 1.95 13.42 -13.52
CA PRO A 577 1.07 13.83 -12.44
C PRO A 577 -0.22 13.00 -12.40
N MET A 578 -0.74 12.79 -11.18
CA MET A 578 -2.04 12.16 -10.94
C MET A 578 -3.12 12.78 -11.83
N ARG A 579 -3.84 11.92 -12.54
CA ARG A 579 -4.99 12.30 -13.36
C ARG A 579 -6.16 12.71 -12.44
N PRO A 580 -6.90 13.78 -12.73
CA PRO A 580 -8.06 14.19 -11.93
C PRO A 580 -9.14 13.10 -11.91
N LEU A 581 -9.87 13.00 -10.80
CA LEU A 581 -10.97 12.06 -10.61
C LEU A 581 -12.07 12.30 -11.65
N SER A 582 -12.67 11.22 -12.16
CA SER A 582 -13.87 11.28 -13.01
C SER A 582 -15.11 11.64 -12.19
N PRO A 583 -16.22 12.09 -12.82
CA PRO A 583 -17.46 12.40 -12.11
C PRO A 583 -18.02 11.23 -11.29
N ALA A 584 -17.78 9.97 -11.71
CA ALA A 584 -18.16 8.79 -10.95
C ALA A 584 -17.30 8.58 -9.71
N GLU A 585 -15.99 8.83 -9.82
CA GLU A 585 -15.04 8.75 -8.69
C GLU A 585 -15.25 9.88 -7.68
N GLU A 586 -15.61 11.10 -8.13
CA GLU A 586 -16.00 12.19 -7.24
C GLU A 586 -17.29 11.89 -6.47
N ARG A 587 -18.26 11.22 -7.11
CA ARG A 587 -19.47 10.74 -6.43
C ARG A 587 -19.13 9.70 -5.38
N LEU A 588 -18.32 8.70 -5.72
CA LEU A 588 -17.87 7.67 -4.77
C LEU A 588 -17.10 8.29 -3.60
N ALA A 589 -16.20 9.25 -3.87
CA ALA A 589 -15.46 9.95 -2.82
C ALA A 589 -16.37 10.74 -1.87
N ARG A 590 -17.41 11.42 -2.39
CA ARG A 590 -18.43 12.09 -1.55
C ARG A 590 -19.26 11.10 -0.75
N ALA A 591 -19.65 9.98 -1.35
CA ALA A 591 -20.39 8.93 -0.67
C ALA A 591 -19.56 8.28 0.46
N ILE A 592 -18.25 8.08 0.28
CA ILE A 592 -17.34 7.60 1.32
C ILE A 592 -17.14 8.65 2.43
N ALA A 593 -17.03 9.93 2.07
CA ALA A 593 -16.90 11.01 3.06
C ALA A 593 -18.14 11.11 3.97
N GLN A 594 -19.32 10.81 3.43
CA GLN A 594 -20.60 10.76 4.16
C GLN A 594 -20.98 9.33 4.60
N GLY A 595 -20.06 8.37 4.47
CA GLY A 595 -20.32 6.96 4.74
C GLY A 595 -20.50 6.65 6.22
N ILE A 596 -20.96 5.43 6.51
CA ILE A 596 -21.15 4.90 7.87
C ILE A 596 -19.80 4.92 8.60
N ARG A 597 -19.73 5.60 9.74
CA ARG A 597 -18.51 5.57 10.57
C ARG A 597 -18.40 4.24 11.31
N PRO A 598 -17.17 3.77 11.64
CA PRO A 598 -16.96 2.49 12.34
C PRO A 598 -17.83 2.31 13.59
N GLU A 599 -17.82 3.31 14.47
CA GLU A 599 -18.61 3.33 15.71
C GLU A 599 -20.12 3.27 15.46
N GLU A 600 -20.63 4.06 14.51
CA GLU A 600 -22.04 4.11 14.14
C GLU A 600 -22.51 2.77 13.55
N GLY A 601 -21.70 2.17 12.67
CA GLY A 601 -22.00 0.87 12.06
C GLY A 601 -21.98 -0.27 13.09
N GLY A 602 -21.05 -0.24 14.03
CA GLY A 602 -21.02 -1.18 15.16
C GLY A 602 -22.27 -1.08 16.04
N GLU A 603 -22.73 0.14 16.33
CA GLU A 603 -23.96 0.37 17.10
C GLU A 603 -25.21 -0.07 16.32
N ALA A 604 -25.32 0.32 15.06
CA ALA A 604 -26.44 -0.06 14.20
C ALA A 604 -26.55 -1.59 14.04
N PHE A 605 -25.43 -2.29 13.96
CA PHE A 605 -25.40 -3.76 14.00
C PHE A 605 -26.06 -4.32 15.25
N LEU A 606 -25.67 -3.87 16.44
CA LEU A 606 -26.22 -4.39 17.70
C LEU A 606 -27.73 -4.12 17.81
N ARG A 607 -28.16 -2.91 17.44
CA ARG A 607 -29.58 -2.52 17.43
C ARG A 607 -30.39 -3.34 16.42
N ALA A 608 -29.86 -3.56 15.22
CA ALA A 608 -30.50 -4.37 14.21
C ALA A 608 -30.63 -5.84 14.64
N LEU A 609 -29.60 -6.38 15.31
CA LEU A 609 -29.61 -7.74 15.83
C LEU A 609 -30.65 -7.95 16.95
N ALA A 610 -30.92 -6.91 17.75
CA ALA A 610 -31.98 -6.92 18.76
C ALA A 610 -33.40 -6.88 18.16
N GLY A 611 -33.55 -6.42 16.91
CA GLY A 611 -34.82 -6.41 16.19
C GLY A 611 -35.25 -7.80 15.68
N GLN A 612 -36.41 -7.85 15.00
CA GLN A 612 -36.98 -9.09 14.42
C GLN A 612 -36.94 -9.18 12.88
N ALA A 613 -36.51 -8.14 12.18
CA ALA A 613 -36.42 -8.18 10.71
C ALA A 613 -35.34 -9.15 10.23
N ALA A 614 -35.61 -9.93 9.17
CA ALA A 614 -34.63 -10.85 8.58
C ALA A 614 -33.63 -10.14 7.65
N GLU A 615 -33.97 -8.93 7.19
CA GLU A 615 -33.14 -8.10 6.30
C GLU A 615 -33.37 -6.63 6.66
N ILE A 616 -32.28 -5.87 6.76
CA ILE A 616 -32.31 -4.41 6.97
C ILE A 616 -31.21 -3.77 6.12
N ALA A 617 -31.58 -2.74 5.36
CA ALA A 617 -30.61 -1.84 4.73
C ALA A 617 -30.21 -0.71 5.68
N LEU A 618 -28.91 -0.54 5.90
CA LEU A 618 -28.32 0.50 6.73
C LEU A 618 -27.56 1.47 5.83
N SER A 619 -28.01 2.72 5.78
CA SER A 619 -27.39 3.75 4.94
C SER A 619 -27.49 5.12 5.63
N PRO A 620 -26.42 5.92 5.62
CA PRO A 620 -26.46 7.31 6.09
C PRO A 620 -27.19 8.22 5.08
N LEU A 621 -27.34 7.75 3.83
CA LEU A 621 -28.06 8.44 2.77
C LEU A 621 -29.41 7.75 2.52
N PRO A 622 -30.50 8.51 2.24
CA PRO A 622 -31.80 7.93 1.93
C PRO A 622 -31.72 6.97 0.75
N LEU A 623 -32.06 5.70 0.96
CA LEU A 623 -31.95 4.65 -0.06
C LEU A 623 -32.76 4.94 -1.34
N PRO A 624 -33.99 5.51 -1.28
CA PRO A 624 -34.71 5.92 -2.48
C PRO A 624 -33.93 6.91 -3.35
N ALA A 625 -33.26 7.88 -2.73
CA ALA A 625 -32.44 8.86 -3.46
C ALA A 625 -31.22 8.20 -4.12
N LEU A 626 -30.58 7.24 -3.44
CA LEU A 626 -29.48 6.47 -4.03
C LEU A 626 -29.91 5.61 -5.21
N ILE A 627 -31.13 5.03 -5.17
CA ILE A 627 -31.70 4.25 -6.27
C ILE A 627 -31.97 5.16 -7.47
N GLU A 628 -32.59 6.33 -7.24
CA GLU A 628 -32.82 7.33 -8.29
C GLU A 628 -31.51 7.82 -8.92
N GLU A 629 -30.50 8.10 -8.09
CA GLU A 629 -29.18 8.54 -8.55
C GLU A 629 -28.46 7.46 -9.36
N ALA A 630 -28.54 6.19 -8.97
CA ALA A 630 -27.97 5.08 -9.73
C ALA A 630 -28.70 4.83 -11.07
N GLY A 631 -30.00 5.13 -11.13
CA GLY A 631 -30.82 5.05 -12.34
C GLY A 631 -30.61 6.20 -13.33
N ALA A 632 -29.99 7.31 -12.91
CA ALA A 632 -29.73 8.47 -13.75
C ALA A 632 -28.61 8.19 -14.77
N ALA A 633 -28.88 8.39 -16.07
CA ALA A 633 -27.88 8.21 -17.11
C ALA A 633 -26.69 9.16 -16.90
N PRO A 634 -25.43 8.70 -17.08
CA PRO A 634 -24.27 9.60 -17.01
C PRO A 634 -24.42 10.70 -18.06
N ALA A 635 -24.30 11.96 -17.62
CA ALA A 635 -24.31 13.11 -18.50
C ALA A 635 -23.29 12.91 -19.62
N GLU A 636 -23.70 13.14 -20.87
CA GLU A 636 -22.81 13.09 -22.03
C GLU A 636 -21.60 14.00 -21.78
N THR A 637 -20.44 13.39 -21.50
CA THR A 637 -19.18 14.11 -21.56
C THR A 637 -18.98 14.52 -23.01
N ARG A 638 -19.21 15.80 -23.33
CA ARG A 638 -18.78 16.37 -24.60
C ARG A 638 -17.29 16.05 -24.77
N PRO A 639 -16.87 15.39 -25.86
CA PRO A 639 -15.46 15.17 -26.09
C PRO A 639 -14.78 16.55 -26.15
N GLN A 640 -13.84 16.79 -25.23
CA GLN A 640 -12.90 17.89 -25.37
C GLN A 640 -12.23 17.72 -26.74
N GLY A 641 -12.37 18.74 -27.58
CA GLY A 641 -11.89 18.70 -28.95
C GLY A 641 -10.42 18.34 -28.99
N PHE A 642 -10.11 17.22 -29.66
CA PHE A 642 -8.78 17.02 -30.21
C PHE A 642 -8.55 18.13 -31.23
N ASP A 643 -7.68 19.09 -30.90
CA ASP A 643 -7.07 19.96 -31.91
C ASP A 643 -6.27 19.05 -32.86
N ALA A 644 -6.85 18.81 -34.03
CA ALA A 644 -6.19 18.07 -35.09
C ALA A 644 -5.03 18.92 -35.64
N PRO A 645 -3.81 18.36 -35.84
CA PRO A 645 -2.71 19.08 -36.46
C PRO A 645 -3.04 19.43 -37.92
N PRO A 646 -2.48 20.52 -38.48
CA PRO A 646 -2.89 21.03 -39.78
C PRO A 646 -2.57 20.02 -40.89
N ARG A 647 -3.62 19.63 -41.62
CA ARG A 647 -3.55 18.68 -42.75
C ARG A 647 -2.75 19.29 -43.90
N ARG A 648 -1.64 18.65 -44.27
CA ARG A 648 -0.98 18.83 -45.56
C ARG A 648 -1.93 18.45 -46.71
N ALA A 649 -1.98 19.30 -47.73
CA ALA A 649 -2.76 19.14 -48.93
C ALA A 649 -2.35 17.89 -49.74
N ARG A 650 -3.34 17.15 -50.27
CA ARG A 650 -3.36 16.61 -51.64
C ARG A 650 -4.69 15.95 -52.03
N CYS A 651 -5.20 16.42 -53.17
CA CYS A 651 -6.11 15.89 -54.21
C CYS A 651 -7.39 15.09 -53.89
N PRO A 652 -8.54 15.41 -54.56
CA PRO A 652 -9.82 14.74 -54.39
C PRO A 652 -10.08 13.66 -55.45
N PRO A 653 -11.12 12.81 -55.24
CA PRO A 653 -12.01 12.51 -56.35
C PRO A 653 -13.53 12.59 -56.03
N ARG A 654 -14.20 13.30 -56.94
CA ARG A 654 -15.50 13.07 -57.62
C ARG A 654 -16.79 12.68 -56.85
N ARG A 655 -17.84 13.43 -57.23
CA ARG A 655 -19.27 13.40 -56.87
C ARG A 655 -20.06 12.21 -57.44
N ALA A 656 -21.14 11.80 -56.74
CA ALA A 656 -22.49 11.52 -57.29
C ALA A 656 -23.53 11.35 -56.14
N ARG A 657 -24.53 12.25 -56.00
CA ARG A 657 -26.00 12.12 -56.26
C ARG A 657 -26.74 11.07 -55.37
N ARG A 658 -27.61 11.42 -54.41
CA ARG A 658 -28.98 12.04 -54.37
C ARG A 658 -30.18 11.05 -54.41
N LYS A 659 -31.15 11.32 -53.50
CA LYS A 659 -32.61 10.97 -53.44
C LYS A 659 -32.94 9.60 -52.78
N ARG A 660 -33.96 9.42 -51.94
CA ARG A 660 -35.37 9.91 -51.96
C ARG A 660 -36.00 9.84 -50.54
N VAL A 661 -37.20 10.42 -50.39
CA VAL A 661 -37.92 10.76 -49.14
C VAL A 661 -39.36 10.19 -49.13
N TRP A 662 -39.97 10.14 -47.92
CA TRP A 662 -41.41 10.21 -47.52
C TRP A 662 -42.18 8.86 -47.32
N PRO A 663 -43.29 8.78 -46.54
CA PRO A 663 -43.57 9.27 -45.15
C PRO A 663 -44.71 8.50 -44.38
N ARG A 664 -45.25 9.14 -43.29
CA ARG A 664 -46.60 9.07 -42.66
C ARG A 664 -46.84 8.01 -41.55
N SER A 665 -47.66 8.19 -40.50
CA SER A 665 -48.34 9.32 -39.81
C SER A 665 -49.31 8.79 -38.73
N GLY A 666 -49.42 9.45 -37.56
CA GLY A 666 -50.70 9.67 -36.82
C GLY A 666 -50.74 9.15 -35.36
N ARG A 667 -50.72 10.03 -34.33
CA ARG A 667 -51.84 10.70 -33.59
C ARG A 667 -52.57 9.79 -32.56
N THR A 668 -52.26 9.87 -31.24
CA THR A 668 -52.93 10.62 -30.11
C THR A 668 -54.25 9.98 -29.59
N PHE A 669 -54.70 9.93 -28.31
CA PHE A 669 -54.62 10.82 -27.12
C PHE A 669 -55.40 10.23 -25.87
N TRP A 670 -55.10 10.69 -24.62
CA TRP A 670 -55.84 10.72 -23.31
C TRP A 670 -56.24 9.41 -22.56
N ALA A 671 -56.42 9.28 -21.22
CA ALA A 671 -55.94 9.89 -19.96
C ALA A 671 -56.55 9.12 -18.73
N SER A 672 -55.94 9.30 -17.55
CA SER A 672 -56.14 8.75 -16.17
C SER A 672 -57.54 9.01 -15.50
N PRO A 673 -57.87 8.71 -14.20
CA PRO A 673 -57.07 8.22 -13.05
C PRO A 673 -57.72 7.29 -11.97
N ALA A 674 -56.89 6.93 -10.97
CA ALA A 674 -57.12 6.78 -9.51
C ALA A 674 -57.78 5.53 -8.88
N SER A 675 -57.04 4.81 -8.02
CA SER A 675 -57.14 4.83 -6.53
C SER A 675 -56.51 3.58 -5.86
N ALA A 676 -55.83 3.80 -4.72
CA ALA A 676 -55.08 2.82 -3.90
C ALA A 676 -56.03 2.00 -2.97
N PRO A 677 -55.60 0.89 -2.27
CA PRO A 677 -54.73 1.01 -1.08
C PRO A 677 -53.82 -0.19 -0.67
N ARG A 678 -52.83 0.14 0.19
CA ARG A 678 -52.25 -0.58 1.37
C ARG A 678 -51.45 -1.90 1.22
N THR A 679 -50.13 -1.70 1.10
CA THR A 679 -48.91 -2.25 1.75
C THR A 679 -48.93 -3.49 2.66
N ALA A 680 -47.97 -4.39 2.40
CA ALA A 680 -47.14 -5.09 3.38
C ALA A 680 -45.66 -4.84 2.99
N SER A 681 -44.80 -4.43 3.93
CA SER A 681 -43.50 -3.77 3.65
C SER A 681 -42.28 -4.58 4.10
N SER A 682 -41.21 -4.54 3.28
CA SER A 682 -39.81 -4.78 3.65
C SER A 682 -39.09 -3.45 3.95
N THR A 683 -38.01 -3.50 4.73
CA THR A 683 -37.68 -2.46 5.72
C THR A 683 -36.26 -1.89 5.54
N SER A 684 -36.10 -0.56 5.64
CA SER A 684 -34.83 0.19 5.65
C SER A 684 -34.75 1.05 6.92
N ALA A 685 -33.59 1.25 7.54
CA ALA A 685 -33.43 2.20 8.66
C ALA A 685 -32.47 3.33 8.27
N VAL A 686 -32.82 4.57 8.62
CA VAL A 686 -31.96 5.76 8.47
C VAL A 686 -31.37 6.06 9.84
N ILE A 687 -30.04 6.09 9.93
CA ILE A 687 -29.33 6.51 11.15
C ILE A 687 -29.29 8.05 11.13
N PRO A 688 -29.77 8.75 12.17
CA PRO A 688 -29.62 10.20 12.28
C PRO A 688 -28.18 10.64 12.50
#